data_AF-A0A545THQ0-F1
#
_entry.id   AF-A0A545THQ0-F1
#
_cell.length_a   1.000
_cell.length_b   1.000
_cell.length_c   1.000
_cell.angle_alpha   90.00
_cell.angle_beta   90.00
_cell.angle_gamma   90.00
#
_symmetry.space_group_name_H-M   'P 1'
#
loop_
_entity.id
_entity.type
_entity.pdbx_description
1 polymer ?
#
loop_
_entity_poly.entity_id
_entity_poly.type
_entity_poly.pdbx_seq_one_letter_code
_entity_poly.pdbx_strand_id
1 'polypeptide(L)'
;MANPTTQDFRSGIRKILPNFDGTFNNAYSGGDKPNASAAITAVLATLITAGPAPLGVMFDASETTQVGNPNPKEFLSYQIDYGDPGSVLENRPGVDANQSNGFIGRHVYNTPGLYTATVTVTDRFGNTDSATVDITVEDPDVYYTDTYIMAEDGNFTGAPSPSGAGVGNNLTTTAELDSLFAAMSATSPPTRILMKGGVSSVVLDGQQLDPRNRDNYLMLGSWGTGKASLVMDSIKDDYLFFGDMQKFVVDNVTIVGNYNPTDGTGNWVGAFFALANSNLNLTHRCNLSGLGLNQYYAGTDPLTDYHNMTYDCSISDWADYGRLDAGGEFGCVAGCSIKQNPATVTLDGTKGIGSPDHGPMRIARPARFNIQDNDLFNNAGWSSGGLAHQPCIRIGTSATPVNTVVSDNICEGGYNNMELVVANSGVTANGATSLIIERNKFKATANTETAFTTCYGGYVFRNNLMIKSDNGGPPLGTGSYSAGIMAYSVAINDPSNLSAVSKIYNNTLISTATTVNVVDQLSFVRVNTVFTQFDLKNNIVYIASTDPAQSGGLFKMRHAGGMANVSEDNNILYAPDITTFVDDNGSFQTLAAWRTASSQGASSSTADPLFVDPANEDGALQTTSPARNSGLVLDGLIKDLNQVNRDSQPDVGAVEYV
;
A
#
# COMPACT_ATOMS: atom_id res chain seq x y z
N MET A 1 -24.90 27.09 22.96
CA MET A 1 -23.73 27.46 22.14
C MET A 1 -24.03 27.00 20.72
N ALA A 2 -23.92 27.89 19.73
CA ALA A 2 -24.43 27.65 18.39
C ALA A 2 -23.68 26.50 17.69
N ASN A 3 -24.44 25.59 17.08
CA ASN A 3 -23.92 24.53 16.21
C ASN A 3 -23.13 25.15 15.05
N PRO A 4 -21.85 24.83 14.86
CA PRO A 4 -21.16 25.20 13.63
C PRO A 4 -21.75 24.36 12.51
N THR A 5 -22.28 25.03 11.49
CA THR A 5 -22.83 24.38 10.30
C THR A 5 -21.69 23.71 9.53
N THR A 6 -22.00 22.61 8.84
CA THR A 6 -21.10 21.81 7.98
C THR A 6 -20.30 22.60 6.93
N GLN A 7 -20.56 23.91 6.78
CA GLN A 7 -19.81 24.84 5.95
C GLN A 7 -18.50 25.33 6.59
N ASP A 8 -18.40 25.38 7.92
CA ASP A 8 -17.18 25.84 8.62
C ASP A 8 -16.03 24.81 8.52
N PHE A 9 -16.32 23.51 8.57
CA PHE A 9 -15.34 22.45 8.35
C PHE A 9 -14.74 22.48 6.93
N ARG A 10 -15.59 22.71 5.91
CA ARG A 10 -15.17 22.80 4.50
C ARG A 10 -14.32 24.04 4.20
N SER A 11 -14.47 25.11 4.99
CA SER A 11 -13.69 26.34 4.85
C SER A 11 -12.35 26.30 5.58
N GLY A 12 -12.26 25.52 6.67
CA GLY A 12 -11.00 25.24 7.38
C GLY A 12 -10.02 24.44 6.51
N ILE A 13 -10.51 23.41 5.82
CA ILE A 13 -9.69 22.55 4.93
C ILE A 13 -9.10 23.36 3.76
N ARG A 14 -9.88 24.26 3.14
CA ARG A 14 -9.38 25.17 2.09
C ARG A 14 -8.44 26.27 2.60
N LYS A 15 -8.51 26.65 3.88
CA LYS A 15 -7.61 27.65 4.46
C LYS A 15 -6.25 27.08 4.86
N ILE A 16 -6.16 25.78 5.12
CA ILE A 16 -4.89 25.12 5.49
C ILE A 16 -4.09 24.72 4.23
N LEU A 17 -4.72 24.60 3.05
CA LEU A 17 -4.07 24.15 1.81
C LEU A 17 -4.50 25.00 0.59
N PRO A 18 -3.91 26.19 0.35
CA PRO A 18 -4.46 27.16 -0.61
C PRO A 18 -4.17 26.88 -2.09
N ASN A 19 -3.22 26.00 -2.44
CA ASN A 19 -2.63 25.99 -3.79
C ASN A 19 -2.47 24.57 -4.39
N PHE A 20 -3.57 23.85 -4.62
CA PHE A 20 -3.53 22.64 -5.44
C PHE A 20 -4.22 22.91 -6.79
N ASP A 21 -3.45 23.32 -7.80
CA ASP A 21 -3.95 23.58 -9.16
C ASP A 21 -3.74 22.39 -10.13
N GLY A 22 -3.29 21.24 -9.62
CA GLY A 22 -3.13 20.01 -10.42
C GLY A 22 -2.08 20.11 -11.53
N THR A 23 -1.27 21.17 -11.58
CA THR A 23 -0.20 21.29 -12.57
C THR A 23 1.13 20.82 -11.98
N PHE A 24 1.49 19.57 -12.27
CA PHE A 24 2.83 19.04 -12.00
C PHE A 24 3.78 19.45 -13.11
N ASN A 25 4.72 20.35 -12.80
CA ASN A 25 5.81 20.69 -13.70
C ASN A 25 6.92 19.61 -13.59
N ASN A 26 6.72 18.48 -14.27
CA ASN A 26 7.65 17.33 -14.29
C ASN A 26 8.88 17.54 -15.20
N ALA A 27 9.26 18.78 -15.48
CA ALA A 27 10.47 19.08 -16.24
C ALA A 27 11.72 19.04 -15.34
N TYR A 28 12.19 17.83 -15.00
CA TYR A 28 13.53 17.68 -14.42
C TYR A 28 14.57 17.67 -15.54
N SER A 29 15.12 18.84 -15.86
CA SER A 29 16.30 18.99 -16.72
C SER A 29 17.57 19.14 -15.87
N GLY A 30 17.95 18.09 -15.13
CA GLY A 30 19.32 17.80 -14.63
C GLY A 30 20.24 18.88 -14.01
N GLY A 31 19.78 20.12 -13.79
CA GLY A 31 20.65 21.28 -13.52
C GLY A 31 20.54 21.90 -12.13
N ASP A 32 19.38 21.80 -11.46
CA ASP A 32 19.17 22.40 -10.15
C ASP A 32 19.10 21.32 -9.07
N LYS A 33 20.26 20.86 -8.63
CA LYS A 33 20.37 20.10 -7.37
C LYS A 33 20.52 21.10 -6.22
N PRO A 34 19.79 20.93 -5.09
CA PRO A 34 20.02 21.75 -3.91
C PRO A 34 21.49 21.64 -3.47
N ASN A 35 22.08 22.77 -3.05
CA ASN A 35 23.46 22.81 -2.56
C ASN A 35 23.52 22.43 -1.07
N ALA A 36 24.72 22.20 -0.54
CA ALA A 36 24.91 21.78 0.86
C ALA A 36 24.42 22.78 1.93
N SER A 37 24.02 24.00 1.54
CA SER A 37 23.48 25.03 2.42
C SER A 37 21.99 25.32 2.17
N ALA A 38 21.31 24.50 1.36
CA ALA A 38 19.92 24.72 0.99
C ALA A 38 19.00 24.51 2.19
N ALA A 39 18.37 25.60 2.65
CA ALA A 39 17.45 25.57 3.78
C ALA A 39 16.22 24.70 3.47
N ILE A 40 15.87 23.83 4.43
CA ILE A 40 14.64 23.04 4.46
C ILE A 40 13.62 23.82 5.29
N THR A 41 12.34 23.73 4.91
CA THR A 41 11.22 24.20 5.73
C THR A 41 10.24 23.03 5.85
N ALA A 42 10.32 22.32 6.97
CA ALA A 42 9.50 21.17 7.30
C ALA A 42 8.06 21.61 7.61
N VAL A 43 7.11 20.82 7.14
CA VAL A 43 5.68 21.00 7.42
C VAL A 43 5.13 19.67 7.90
N LEU A 44 4.26 19.71 8.92
CA LEU A 44 3.46 18.58 9.34
C LEU A 44 2.03 19.05 9.58
N ALA A 45 1.09 18.54 8.80
CA ALA A 45 -0.33 18.83 8.91
C ALA A 45 -1.12 17.57 9.25
N THR A 46 -2.28 17.76 9.88
CA THR A 46 -3.27 16.72 10.10
C THR A 46 -4.68 17.30 10.04
N LEU A 47 -5.68 16.48 9.71
CA LEU A 47 -7.07 16.89 9.69
C LEU A 47 -7.69 16.90 11.10
N ILE A 48 -7.26 16.00 11.98
CA ILE A 48 -7.79 15.87 13.34
C ILE A 48 -6.69 16.01 14.37
N THR A 49 -6.94 16.82 15.39
CA THR A 49 -6.01 17.04 16.51
C THR A 49 -6.62 16.65 17.85
N ALA A 50 -7.88 16.23 17.87
CA ALA A 50 -8.53 15.72 19.07
C ALA A 50 -9.68 14.75 18.76
N GLY A 51 -9.91 13.81 19.68
CA GLY A 51 -11.00 12.83 19.61
C GLY A 51 -10.83 11.69 20.62
N PRO A 52 -11.82 10.81 20.78
CA PRO A 52 -11.77 9.71 21.73
C PRO A 52 -10.78 8.62 21.32
N ALA A 53 -10.21 7.91 22.29
CA ALA A 53 -9.50 6.67 22.01
C ALA A 53 -10.46 5.54 21.54
N PRO A 54 -10.05 4.68 20.59
CA PRO A 54 -8.85 4.83 19.76
C PRO A 54 -9.02 5.94 18.71
N LEU A 55 -8.01 6.80 18.59
CA LEU A 55 -8.01 7.93 17.66
C LEU A 55 -7.04 7.67 16.49
N GLY A 56 -7.57 7.43 15.30
CA GLY A 56 -6.79 7.28 14.07
C GLY A 56 -6.46 8.64 13.46
N VAL A 57 -5.18 9.00 13.41
CA VAL A 57 -4.69 10.30 12.91
C VAL A 57 -3.83 10.11 11.67
N MET A 58 -4.02 11.02 10.73
CA MET A 58 -3.30 11.05 9.47
C MET A 58 -2.44 12.30 9.36
N PHE A 59 -1.17 12.10 9.05
CA PHE A 59 -0.15 13.14 9.00
C PHE A 59 0.32 13.36 7.55
N ASP A 60 0.47 14.62 7.15
CA ASP A 60 0.88 15.01 5.81
C ASP A 60 2.00 16.06 5.88
N ALA A 61 3.16 15.70 5.35
CA ALA A 61 4.35 16.53 5.23
C ALA A 61 4.65 16.92 3.77
N SER A 62 3.71 16.69 2.84
CA SER A 62 3.90 16.89 1.40
C SER A 62 4.16 18.34 0.97
N GLU A 63 3.82 19.31 1.84
CA GLU A 63 4.06 20.76 1.67
C GLU A 63 5.45 21.21 2.16
N THR A 64 6.28 20.28 2.64
CA THR A 64 7.68 20.56 2.98
C THR A 64 8.42 21.08 1.75
N THR A 65 9.21 22.15 1.93
CA THR A 65 9.99 22.77 0.85
C THR A 65 11.49 22.75 1.14
N GLN A 66 12.29 22.86 0.08
CA GLN A 66 13.72 23.12 0.17
C GLN A 66 14.13 24.08 -0.95
N VAL A 67 14.96 25.07 -0.61
CA VAL A 67 15.43 26.07 -1.58
C VAL A 67 16.21 25.41 -2.72
N GLY A 68 15.80 25.67 -3.97
CA GLY A 68 16.45 25.11 -5.16
C GLY A 68 16.14 23.63 -5.42
N ASN A 69 15.15 23.06 -4.72
CA ASN A 69 14.68 21.70 -4.95
C ASN A 69 13.23 21.73 -5.47
N PRO A 70 13.00 21.41 -6.76
CA PRO A 70 11.65 21.43 -7.33
C PRO A 70 10.77 20.27 -6.85
N ASN A 71 11.36 19.17 -6.33
CA ASN A 71 10.62 17.97 -5.90
C ASN A 71 11.10 17.46 -4.51
N PRO A 72 10.87 18.20 -3.41
CA PRO A 72 11.32 17.82 -2.07
C PRO A 72 10.92 16.40 -1.64
N LYS A 73 9.70 15.98 -1.98
CA LYS A 73 9.16 14.65 -1.65
C LYS A 73 10.03 13.47 -2.13
N GLU A 74 10.72 13.65 -3.26
CA GLU A 74 11.56 12.61 -3.86
C GLU A 74 13.00 12.66 -3.34
N PHE A 75 13.47 13.84 -2.96
CA PHE A 75 14.88 14.15 -2.69
C PHE A 75 15.18 14.43 -1.21
N LEU A 76 14.18 14.38 -0.33
CA LEU A 76 14.34 14.47 1.12
C LEU A 76 13.92 13.16 1.78
N SER A 77 14.53 12.88 2.92
CA SER A 77 14.10 11.83 3.83
C SER A 77 13.16 12.41 4.87
N TYR A 78 12.09 11.68 5.17
CA TYR A 78 11.07 12.05 6.14
C TYR A 78 10.96 10.92 7.16
N GLN A 79 11.16 11.25 8.44
CA GLN A 79 10.89 10.37 9.56
C GLN A 79 9.85 11.03 10.44
N ILE A 80 8.74 10.34 10.70
CA ILE A 80 7.68 10.80 11.58
C ILE A 80 7.74 9.96 12.86
N ASP A 81 7.86 10.62 14.01
CA ASP A 81 7.69 10.04 15.34
C ASP A 81 6.32 10.48 15.88
N TYR A 82 5.47 9.53 16.27
CA TYR A 82 4.11 9.80 16.72
C TYR A 82 4.04 10.19 18.22
N GLY A 83 5.15 10.12 18.96
CA GLY A 83 5.20 10.46 20.39
C GLY A 83 4.49 9.44 21.29
N ASP A 84 4.23 8.24 20.80
CA ASP A 84 3.53 7.12 21.44
C ASP A 84 4.42 5.85 21.51
N PRO A 85 5.50 5.86 22.31
CA PRO A 85 6.52 4.79 22.33
C PRO A 85 6.00 3.43 22.84
N GLY A 86 4.80 3.38 23.41
CA GLY A 86 4.15 2.15 23.87
C GLY A 86 3.30 1.46 22.80
N SER A 87 3.18 2.06 21.61
CA SER A 87 2.38 1.52 20.53
C SER A 87 2.95 0.22 19.97
N VAL A 88 2.05 -0.67 19.51
CA VAL A 88 2.39 -1.97 18.92
C VAL A 88 1.39 -2.30 17.82
N LEU A 89 1.89 -3.01 16.79
CA LEU A 89 1.08 -3.63 15.73
C LEU A 89 0.92 -5.12 16.02
N GLU A 90 -0.32 -5.58 16.25
CA GLU A 90 -0.64 -7.00 16.48
C GLU A 90 -0.30 -7.86 15.26
N ASN A 91 -0.60 -7.35 14.06
CA ASN A 91 -0.48 -8.11 12.81
C ASN A 91 0.89 -7.99 12.14
N ARG A 92 1.74 -7.08 12.63
CA ARG A 92 3.10 -6.82 12.14
C ARG A 92 4.09 -6.70 13.29
N PRO A 93 4.25 -7.78 14.09
CA PRO A 93 5.17 -7.75 15.21
C PRO A 93 6.60 -7.47 14.74
N GLY A 94 7.30 -6.60 15.45
CA GLY A 94 8.67 -6.18 15.15
C GLY A 94 8.79 -4.96 14.24
N VAL A 95 7.69 -4.50 13.63
CA VAL A 95 7.61 -3.15 13.05
C VAL A 95 7.42 -2.14 14.18
N ASP A 96 8.16 -1.03 14.14
CA ASP A 96 7.99 0.08 15.09
C ASP A 96 6.67 0.81 14.79
N ALA A 97 5.70 0.69 15.69
CA ALA A 97 4.41 1.34 15.53
C ALA A 97 4.45 2.85 15.86
N ASN A 98 5.50 3.32 16.54
CA ASN A 98 5.64 4.71 16.94
C ASN A 98 6.32 5.58 15.87
N GLN A 99 6.93 4.96 14.87
CA GLN A 99 7.67 5.70 13.85
C GLN A 99 7.34 5.18 12.46
N SER A 100 7.30 6.08 11.49
CA SER A 100 7.30 5.66 10.09
C SER A 100 8.16 6.58 9.23
N ASN A 101 8.54 6.06 8.07
CA ASN A 101 9.27 6.82 7.05
C ASN A 101 8.32 7.20 5.92
N GLY A 102 8.58 8.36 5.31
CA GLY A 102 7.79 8.91 4.20
C GLY A 102 7.04 10.18 4.59
N PHE A 103 6.62 10.95 3.58
CA PHE A 103 5.97 12.25 3.79
C PHE A 103 4.46 12.14 4.11
N ILE A 104 3.90 10.94 4.13
CA ILE A 104 2.52 10.65 4.54
C ILE A 104 2.60 9.61 5.65
N GLY A 105 2.24 9.99 6.88
CA GLY A 105 2.27 9.13 8.07
C GLY A 105 0.86 8.88 8.63
N ARG A 106 0.69 7.81 9.42
CA ARG A 106 -0.61 7.36 9.93
C ARG A 106 -0.39 6.66 11.28
N HIS A 107 -1.18 7.00 12.29
CA HIS A 107 -1.07 6.38 13.62
C HIS A 107 -2.43 6.22 14.29
N VAL A 108 -2.56 5.22 15.17
CA VAL A 108 -3.74 5.07 16.03
C VAL A 108 -3.31 5.17 17.49
N TYR A 109 -3.78 6.23 18.16
CA TYR A 109 -3.55 6.41 19.60
C TYR A 109 -4.62 5.68 20.40
N ASN A 110 -4.20 4.65 21.13
CA ASN A 110 -5.10 3.75 21.86
C ASN A 110 -5.38 4.18 23.30
N THR A 111 -4.60 5.12 23.83
CA THR A 111 -4.70 5.55 25.24
C THR A 111 -5.00 7.05 25.29
N PRO A 112 -5.86 7.51 26.21
CA PRO A 112 -6.08 8.93 26.44
C PRO A 112 -4.79 9.63 26.87
N GLY A 113 -4.54 10.82 26.35
CA GLY A 113 -3.31 11.56 26.61
C GLY A 113 -3.06 12.69 25.62
N LEU A 114 -2.03 13.47 25.92
CA LEU A 114 -1.48 14.45 24.98
C LEU A 114 -0.22 13.86 24.33
N TYR A 115 -0.21 13.81 23.01
CA TYR A 115 0.88 13.31 22.20
C TYR A 115 1.43 14.44 21.32
N THR A 116 2.74 14.48 21.12
CA THR A 116 3.38 15.43 20.20
C THR A 116 4.04 14.66 19.08
N ALA A 117 3.38 14.64 17.92
CA ALA A 117 3.93 14.04 16.72
C ALA A 117 4.95 15.00 16.09
N THR A 118 6.08 14.47 15.63
CA THR A 118 7.20 15.22 15.08
C THR A 118 7.61 14.63 13.73
N VAL A 119 7.72 15.45 12.68
CA VAL A 119 8.43 15.07 11.46
C VAL A 119 9.83 15.68 11.49
N THR A 120 10.83 14.85 11.24
CA THR A 120 12.20 15.29 10.96
C THR A 120 12.50 15.04 9.50
N VAL A 121 12.87 16.11 8.80
CA VAL A 121 13.19 16.08 7.38
C VAL A 121 14.68 16.27 7.22
N THR A 122 15.33 15.38 6.48
CA THR A 122 16.79 15.37 6.29
C THR A 122 17.13 15.34 4.81
N ASP A 123 18.04 16.22 4.38
CA ASP A 123 18.64 16.11 3.04
C ASP A 123 19.87 15.20 3.04
N ARG A 124 20.39 14.90 1.85
CA ARG A 124 21.58 14.04 1.70
C ARG A 124 22.88 14.63 2.24
N PHE A 125 22.91 15.92 2.58
CA PHE A 125 24.08 16.58 3.17
C PHE A 125 24.01 16.59 4.70
N GLY A 126 22.94 16.03 5.27
CA GLY A 126 22.69 16.01 6.70
C GLY A 126 22.07 17.30 7.24
N ASN A 127 21.61 18.22 6.39
CA ASN A 127 20.80 19.33 6.87
C ASN A 127 19.43 18.80 7.29
N THR A 128 18.93 19.32 8.40
CA THR A 128 17.65 18.90 8.97
C THR A 128 16.76 20.09 9.29
N ASP A 129 15.45 19.90 9.18
CA ASP A 129 14.44 20.73 9.83
C ASP A 129 13.36 19.84 10.45
N SER A 130 12.53 20.38 11.34
CA SER A 130 11.46 19.60 11.97
C SER A 130 10.21 20.43 12.21
N ALA A 131 9.06 19.77 12.17
CA ALA A 131 7.76 20.35 12.49
C ALA A 131 6.99 19.41 13.40
N THR A 132 6.13 19.98 14.25
CA THR A 132 5.37 19.22 15.26
C THR A 132 3.88 19.53 15.20
N VAL A 133 3.06 18.59 15.65
CA VAL A 133 1.64 18.79 15.91
C VAL A 133 1.22 18.05 17.17
N ASP A 134 0.44 18.72 18.01
CA ASP A 134 -0.09 18.14 19.24
C ASP A 134 -1.45 17.47 18.99
N ILE A 135 -1.61 16.25 19.51
CA ILE A 135 -2.80 15.42 19.42
C ILE A 135 -3.35 15.15 20.82
N THR A 136 -4.60 15.54 21.07
CA THR A 136 -5.30 15.30 22.33
C THR A 136 -6.26 14.11 22.20
N VAL A 137 -5.91 13.00 22.83
CA VAL A 137 -6.73 11.79 22.84
C VAL A 137 -7.57 11.78 24.12
N GLU A 138 -8.88 11.77 23.96
CA GLU A 138 -9.84 11.88 25.05
C GLU A 138 -10.25 10.50 25.58
N ASP A 139 -10.62 10.47 26.86
CA ASP A 139 -11.09 9.26 27.53
C ASP A 139 -12.41 8.79 26.91
N PRO A 140 -12.47 7.59 26.31
CA PRO A 140 -13.70 7.10 25.70
C PRO A 140 -14.83 6.90 26.70
N ASP A 141 -14.55 6.63 27.97
CA ASP A 141 -15.58 6.50 29.01
C ASP A 141 -16.24 7.84 29.37
N VAL A 142 -15.59 8.95 29.05
CA VAL A 142 -16.12 10.31 29.21
C VAL A 142 -16.70 10.85 27.92
N TYR A 143 -16.06 10.58 26.79
CA TYR A 143 -16.45 11.13 25.49
C TYR A 143 -17.78 10.57 24.98
N TYR A 144 -17.93 9.24 25.06
CA TYR A 144 -19.12 8.56 24.58
C TYR A 144 -20.23 8.63 25.63
N THR A 145 -21.00 9.71 25.57
CA THR A 145 -22.12 9.96 26.47
C THR A 145 -23.27 8.97 26.31
N ASP A 146 -23.28 8.20 25.23
CA ASP A 146 -24.25 7.14 24.98
C ASP A 146 -23.52 5.82 24.72
N THR A 147 -23.40 4.98 25.75
CA THR A 147 -22.74 3.67 25.65
C THR A 147 -23.77 2.54 25.75
N TYR A 148 -23.73 1.61 24.80
CA TYR A 148 -24.51 0.38 24.75
C TYR A 148 -23.60 -0.83 24.95
N ILE A 149 -24.03 -1.77 25.78
CA ILE A 149 -23.29 -3.00 26.05
C ILE A 149 -24.11 -4.17 25.52
N MET A 150 -23.48 -5.00 24.68
CA MET A 150 -24.11 -6.19 24.13
C MET A 150 -23.51 -7.47 24.70
N ALA A 151 -24.38 -8.38 25.17
CA ALA A 151 -24.04 -9.72 25.63
C ALA A 151 -25.23 -10.67 25.46
N GLU A 152 -25.18 -11.58 24.49
CA GLU A 152 -26.28 -12.52 24.22
C GLU A 152 -26.53 -13.53 25.36
N ASP A 153 -25.50 -13.79 26.18
CA ASP A 153 -25.63 -14.62 27.38
C ASP A 153 -26.33 -13.89 28.56
N GLY A 154 -26.69 -12.62 28.37
CA GLY A 154 -27.29 -11.76 29.39
C GLY A 154 -26.37 -11.42 30.56
N ASN A 155 -25.08 -11.79 30.48
CA ASN A 155 -24.12 -11.57 31.56
C ASN A 155 -23.24 -10.34 31.28
N PHE A 156 -23.59 -9.24 31.93
CA PHE A 156 -22.91 -7.95 31.85
C PHE A 156 -21.84 -7.75 32.93
N THR A 157 -21.47 -8.79 33.68
CA THR A 157 -20.46 -8.67 34.74
C THR A 157 -19.11 -8.26 34.17
N GLY A 158 -18.52 -7.20 34.71
CA GLY A 158 -17.24 -6.67 34.23
C GLY A 158 -17.34 -5.81 32.97
N ALA A 159 -18.56 -5.53 32.49
CA ALA A 159 -18.76 -4.54 31.44
C ALA A 159 -18.33 -3.14 31.94
N PRO A 160 -17.78 -2.29 31.06
CA PRO A 160 -17.53 -0.89 31.38
C PRO A 160 -18.81 -0.20 31.90
N SER A 161 -18.70 0.58 32.99
CA SER A 161 -19.81 1.26 33.70
C SER A 161 -19.51 2.77 33.81
N PRO A 162 -20.49 3.71 33.77
CA PRO A 162 -20.79 4.49 32.55
C PRO A 162 -21.03 6.00 32.81
N SER A 163 -21.41 6.75 31.76
CA SER A 163 -22.30 7.91 31.91
C SER A 163 -23.61 7.73 31.13
N GLY A 164 -24.38 6.66 31.40
CA GLY A 164 -25.71 6.51 30.78
C GLY A 164 -26.33 5.12 30.77
N ALA A 165 -25.56 4.04 30.89
CA ALA A 165 -26.11 2.69 30.93
C ALA A 165 -26.83 2.41 32.27
N GLY A 166 -28.05 2.93 32.40
CA GLY A 166 -29.06 2.24 33.18
C GLY A 166 -29.34 0.88 32.54
N VAL A 167 -30.13 0.05 33.21
CA VAL A 167 -30.60 -1.27 32.72
C VAL A 167 -31.18 -1.21 31.28
N GLY A 168 -31.48 -0.01 30.74
CA GLY A 168 -32.02 0.22 29.39
C GLY A 168 -31.03 0.26 28.21
N ASN A 169 -29.71 0.29 28.41
CA ASN A 169 -28.72 0.28 27.29
C ASN A 169 -28.02 -1.09 27.12
N ASN A 170 -28.55 -2.13 27.75
CA ASN A 170 -28.07 -3.50 27.61
C ASN A 170 -28.81 -4.17 26.46
N LEU A 171 -28.06 -4.75 25.52
CA LEU A 171 -28.58 -5.49 24.37
C LEU A 171 -28.28 -6.98 24.57
N THR A 172 -29.27 -7.84 24.38
CA THR A 172 -29.10 -9.30 24.48
C THR A 172 -29.44 -10.01 23.17
N THR A 173 -29.96 -9.30 22.17
CA THR A 173 -30.33 -9.88 20.88
C THR A 173 -29.84 -9.04 19.70
N THR A 174 -29.61 -9.69 18.56
CA THR A 174 -29.26 -9.05 17.30
C THR A 174 -30.36 -8.11 16.78
N ALA A 175 -31.63 -8.43 17.06
CA ALA A 175 -32.76 -7.56 16.72
C ALA A 175 -32.76 -6.22 17.50
N GLU A 176 -32.31 -6.22 18.76
CA GLU A 176 -32.15 -4.99 19.53
C GLU A 176 -30.98 -4.15 18.99
N LEU A 177 -29.89 -4.80 18.59
CA LEU A 177 -28.75 -4.13 17.95
C LEU A 177 -29.17 -3.48 16.61
N ASP A 178 -29.84 -4.23 15.75
CA ASP A 178 -30.38 -3.75 14.47
C ASP A 178 -31.34 -2.57 14.68
N SER A 179 -32.26 -2.69 15.65
CA SER A 179 -33.19 -1.60 16.02
C SER A 179 -32.46 -0.36 16.53
N LEU A 180 -31.36 -0.53 17.28
CA LEU A 180 -30.52 0.59 17.73
C LEU A 180 -29.88 1.31 16.54
N PHE A 181 -29.25 0.57 15.62
CA PHE A 181 -28.65 1.15 14.42
C PHE A 181 -29.68 1.88 13.55
N ALA A 182 -30.85 1.26 13.34
CA ALA A 182 -31.96 1.86 12.58
C ALA A 182 -32.54 3.12 13.24
N ALA A 183 -32.40 3.27 14.56
CA ALA A 183 -32.85 4.46 15.30
C ALA A 183 -31.83 5.61 15.30
N MET A 184 -30.59 5.38 14.86
CA MET A 184 -29.56 6.42 14.83
C MET A 184 -29.87 7.49 13.78
N SER A 185 -29.46 8.73 14.07
CA SER A 185 -29.67 9.88 13.19
C SER A 185 -28.53 10.90 13.30
N ALA A 186 -28.56 11.93 12.45
CA ALA A 186 -27.58 13.03 12.45
C ALA A 186 -27.41 13.73 13.81
N THR A 187 -28.45 13.73 14.65
CA THR A 187 -28.43 14.37 15.97
C THR A 187 -28.11 13.42 17.12
N SER A 188 -27.89 12.13 16.85
CA SER A 188 -27.50 11.17 17.88
C SER A 188 -26.19 11.64 18.53
N PRO A 189 -26.06 11.58 19.87
CA PRO A 189 -24.84 11.96 20.58
C PRO A 189 -23.67 11.04 20.18
N PRO A 190 -22.42 11.34 20.56
CA PRO A 190 -21.34 10.37 20.47
C PRO A 190 -21.75 9.06 21.14
N THR A 191 -21.72 7.97 20.37
CA THR A 191 -22.27 6.67 20.75
C THR A 191 -21.20 5.61 20.66
N ARG A 192 -21.13 4.72 21.65
CA ARG A 192 -20.23 3.57 21.67
C ARG A 192 -21.01 2.29 21.95
N ILE A 193 -20.88 1.32 21.07
CA ILE A 193 -21.47 -0.01 21.20
C ILE A 193 -20.33 -0.99 21.47
N LEU A 194 -20.38 -1.69 22.59
CA LEU A 194 -19.37 -2.69 22.96
C LEU A 194 -20.01 -4.08 23.00
N MET A 195 -19.52 -4.98 22.17
CA MET A 195 -19.92 -6.39 22.16
C MET A 195 -19.00 -7.22 23.06
N LYS A 196 -19.55 -8.22 23.73
CA LYS A 196 -18.77 -9.03 24.68
C LYS A 196 -17.82 -9.98 23.94
N GLY A 197 -16.52 -9.81 24.18
CA GLY A 197 -15.47 -10.69 23.69
C GLY A 197 -15.33 -11.98 24.51
N GLY A 198 -14.79 -13.02 23.86
CA GLY A 198 -14.46 -14.30 24.53
C GLY A 198 -15.65 -15.17 24.89
N VAL A 199 -16.84 -14.85 24.36
CA VAL A 199 -18.10 -15.59 24.55
C VAL A 199 -18.86 -15.71 23.20
N SER A 200 -20.15 -16.06 23.26
CA SER A 200 -21.10 -16.16 22.15
C SER A 200 -20.94 -15.06 21.08
N SER A 201 -21.05 -15.45 19.81
CA SER A 201 -21.01 -14.54 18.66
C SER A 201 -22.36 -13.87 18.43
N VAL A 202 -22.36 -12.58 18.08
CA VAL A 202 -23.53 -11.87 17.56
C VAL A 202 -23.79 -12.35 16.13
N VAL A 203 -24.91 -13.05 15.90
CA VAL A 203 -25.22 -13.64 14.58
C VAL A 203 -26.28 -12.81 13.84
N LEU A 204 -25.91 -12.26 12.69
CA LEU A 204 -26.87 -11.71 11.74
C LEU A 204 -27.47 -12.85 10.93
N ASP A 205 -28.80 -12.83 10.84
CA ASP A 205 -29.68 -13.74 10.09
C ASP A 205 -30.74 -12.88 9.38
N GLY A 206 -30.31 -12.13 8.38
CA GLY A 206 -31.10 -11.21 7.56
C GLY A 206 -31.15 -9.77 8.05
N GLN A 207 -30.36 -9.38 9.06
CA GLN A 207 -30.30 -8.01 9.58
C GLN A 207 -29.29 -7.13 8.84
N GLN A 208 -29.57 -5.83 8.80
CA GLN A 208 -28.78 -4.82 8.10
C GLN A 208 -28.36 -3.74 9.09
N LEU A 209 -27.14 -3.85 9.63
CA LEU A 209 -26.61 -2.85 10.54
C LEU A 209 -26.18 -1.62 9.73
N ASP A 210 -27.11 -0.67 9.60
CA ASP A 210 -27.02 0.45 8.64
C ASP A 210 -27.29 1.82 9.27
N PRO A 211 -26.39 2.34 10.11
CA PRO A 211 -26.50 3.73 10.55
C PRO A 211 -26.08 4.63 9.38
N ARG A 212 -26.99 5.50 8.95
CA ARG A 212 -26.72 6.51 7.91
C ARG A 212 -26.79 7.92 8.44
N ASN A 213 -26.14 8.84 7.72
CA ASN A 213 -26.28 10.29 7.89
C ASN A 213 -25.94 10.77 9.31
N ARG A 214 -24.71 10.53 9.78
CA ARG A 214 -24.28 10.92 11.15
C ARG A 214 -22.94 11.63 11.17
N ASP A 215 -22.88 12.72 11.95
CA ASP A 215 -21.70 13.59 12.05
C ASP A 215 -20.86 13.39 13.33
N ASN A 216 -21.44 12.77 14.37
CA ASN A 216 -20.77 12.48 15.64
C ASN A 216 -20.00 11.15 15.59
N TYR A 217 -19.13 10.88 16.57
CA TYR A 217 -18.40 9.61 16.65
C TYR A 217 -19.33 8.45 16.95
N LEU A 218 -19.30 7.39 16.13
CA LEU A 218 -19.88 6.09 16.46
C LEU A 218 -18.75 5.09 16.56
N MET A 219 -18.69 4.37 17.67
CA MET A 219 -17.76 3.26 17.85
C MET A 219 -18.54 1.96 17.95
N LEU A 220 -18.11 0.96 17.19
CA LEU A 220 -18.41 -0.45 17.41
C LEU A 220 -17.12 -1.13 17.86
N GLY A 221 -17.14 -1.74 19.03
CA GLY A 221 -15.96 -2.43 19.55
C GLY A 221 -16.27 -3.60 20.46
N SER A 222 -15.24 -4.06 21.16
CA SER A 222 -15.33 -5.18 22.08
C SER A 222 -15.11 -4.77 23.54
N TRP A 223 -15.71 -5.51 24.47
CA TRP A 223 -15.38 -5.47 25.90
C TRP A 223 -15.14 -6.88 26.45
N GLY A 224 -14.52 -6.98 27.63
CA GLY A 224 -14.19 -8.28 28.22
C GLY A 224 -12.90 -8.87 27.65
N THR A 225 -12.83 -10.20 27.51
CA THR A 225 -11.61 -10.90 27.10
C THR A 225 -11.59 -11.18 25.60
N GLY A 226 -10.65 -10.61 24.86
CA GLY A 226 -10.49 -10.85 23.42
C GLY A 226 -11.49 -10.09 22.55
N LYS A 227 -11.49 -10.40 21.24
CA LYS A 227 -12.36 -9.79 20.23
C LYS A 227 -13.76 -10.41 20.30
N ALA A 228 -14.80 -9.59 20.29
CA ALA A 228 -16.17 -10.04 20.04
C ALA A 228 -16.33 -10.43 18.57
N SER A 229 -17.23 -11.37 18.31
CA SER A 229 -17.48 -11.87 16.95
C SER A 229 -18.85 -11.43 16.46
N LEU A 230 -18.88 -10.79 15.29
CA LEU A 230 -20.06 -10.53 14.48
C LEU A 230 -20.05 -11.49 13.30
N VAL A 231 -21.04 -12.38 13.25
CA VAL A 231 -21.16 -13.41 12.21
C VAL A 231 -22.27 -13.00 11.22
N MET A 232 -21.96 -13.00 9.94
CA MET A 232 -22.86 -12.70 8.83
C MET A 232 -23.17 -14.01 8.09
N ASP A 233 -24.22 -14.73 8.49
CA ASP A 233 -24.49 -16.12 8.07
C ASP A 233 -25.56 -16.23 6.95
N SER A 234 -26.31 -15.16 6.63
CA SER A 234 -27.48 -15.25 5.74
C SER A 234 -27.18 -15.16 4.25
N ILE A 235 -27.93 -15.92 3.44
CA ILE A 235 -27.69 -16.17 2.01
C ILE A 235 -27.88 -14.92 1.11
N LYS A 236 -28.44 -13.80 1.61
CA LYS A 236 -28.72 -12.64 0.72
C LYS A 236 -28.57 -11.22 1.26
N ASP A 237 -28.56 -10.93 2.55
CA ASP A 237 -28.80 -9.54 2.97
C ASP A 237 -28.09 -9.08 4.27
N ASP A 238 -27.15 -9.86 4.82
CA ASP A 238 -26.41 -9.42 6.02
C ASP A 238 -25.32 -8.43 5.65
N TYR A 239 -25.40 -7.21 6.16
CA TYR A 239 -24.30 -6.28 5.97
C TYR A 239 -24.13 -5.36 7.15
N LEU A 240 -22.89 -4.90 7.26
CA LEU A 240 -22.53 -3.77 8.08
C LEU A 240 -22.20 -2.62 7.13
N PHE A 241 -23.14 -1.70 6.95
CA PHE A 241 -23.05 -0.64 5.93
C PHE A 241 -23.11 0.73 6.58
N PHE A 242 -22.20 1.61 6.17
CA PHE A 242 -22.11 2.95 6.70
C PHE A 242 -22.23 3.95 5.55
N GLY A 243 -23.41 4.52 5.38
CA GLY A 243 -23.68 5.51 4.32
C GLY A 243 -23.66 6.94 4.85
N ASP A 244 -22.88 7.81 4.22
CA ASP A 244 -22.83 9.24 4.52
C ASP A 244 -22.48 9.52 6.01
N MET A 245 -21.48 8.79 6.52
CA MET A 245 -21.03 8.85 7.92
C MET A 245 -19.75 9.68 8.08
N GLN A 246 -19.58 10.31 9.25
CA GLN A 246 -18.31 10.89 9.68
C GLN A 246 -17.86 10.22 10.99
N LYS A 247 -16.55 9.99 11.17
CA LYS A 247 -15.95 9.60 12.47
C LYS A 247 -16.46 8.24 12.99
N PHE A 248 -16.54 7.26 12.11
CA PHE A 248 -16.91 5.91 12.51
C PHE A 248 -15.69 5.06 12.84
N VAL A 249 -15.75 4.31 13.94
CA VAL A 249 -14.68 3.45 14.42
C VAL A 249 -15.21 2.02 14.58
N VAL A 250 -14.61 1.07 13.87
CA VAL A 250 -14.68 -0.35 14.22
C VAL A 250 -13.35 -0.72 14.86
N ASP A 251 -13.38 -1.15 16.11
CA ASP A 251 -12.17 -1.45 16.86
C ASP A 251 -12.24 -2.83 17.50
N ASN A 252 -11.19 -3.64 17.30
CA ASN A 252 -10.97 -4.87 18.06
C ASN A 252 -12.14 -5.87 17.95
N VAL A 253 -12.75 -6.02 16.76
CA VAL A 253 -13.88 -6.93 16.49
C VAL A 253 -13.49 -7.96 15.42
N THR A 254 -14.02 -9.16 15.56
CA THR A 254 -13.99 -10.21 14.53
C THR A 254 -15.27 -10.16 13.71
N ILE A 255 -15.17 -10.00 12.38
CA ILE A 255 -16.31 -10.00 11.45
C ILE A 255 -16.14 -11.20 10.51
N VAL A 256 -17.08 -12.13 10.55
CA VAL A 256 -16.96 -13.42 9.86
C VAL A 256 -18.16 -13.66 8.99
N GLY A 257 -17.95 -13.91 7.70
CA GLY A 257 -18.95 -14.50 6.83
C GLY A 257 -18.78 -16.01 6.72
N ASN A 258 -19.63 -16.65 5.90
CA ASN A 258 -19.63 -18.10 5.74
C ASN A 258 -18.97 -18.59 4.43
N TYR A 259 -18.26 -17.72 3.69
CA TYR A 259 -17.51 -18.13 2.51
C TYR A 259 -16.33 -19.04 2.90
N ASN A 260 -16.21 -20.17 2.20
CA ASN A 260 -15.10 -21.10 2.34
C ASN A 260 -14.21 -21.05 1.08
N PRO A 261 -12.97 -20.53 1.18
CA PRO A 261 -12.08 -20.42 0.02
C PRO A 261 -11.56 -21.76 -0.49
N THR A 262 -11.63 -22.84 0.30
CA THR A 262 -11.04 -24.15 -0.07
C THR A 262 -11.94 -24.98 -0.98
N ASP A 263 -13.25 -24.75 -0.96
CA ASP A 263 -14.22 -25.45 -1.81
C ASP A 263 -15.14 -24.50 -2.59
N GLY A 264 -15.05 -23.19 -2.33
CA GLY A 264 -15.85 -22.16 -2.99
C GLY A 264 -17.30 -22.08 -2.51
N THR A 265 -17.65 -22.77 -1.43
CA THR A 265 -19.01 -22.74 -0.84
C THR A 265 -19.23 -21.50 0.03
N GLY A 266 -20.50 -21.23 0.39
CA GLY A 266 -20.88 -20.06 1.20
C GLY A 266 -21.24 -18.82 0.37
N ASN A 267 -21.36 -17.68 1.05
CA ASN A 267 -21.92 -16.45 0.48
C ASN A 267 -20.87 -15.60 -0.22
N TRP A 268 -21.05 -15.48 -1.53
CA TRP A 268 -20.09 -14.82 -2.41
C TRP A 268 -20.24 -13.30 -2.49
N VAL A 269 -21.45 -12.77 -2.23
CA VAL A 269 -21.77 -11.35 -2.44
C VAL A 269 -22.74 -10.77 -1.39
N GLY A 270 -23.32 -11.61 -0.53
CA GLY A 270 -24.36 -11.20 0.42
C GLY A 270 -23.80 -10.49 1.65
N ALA A 271 -22.72 -11.03 2.21
CA ALA A 271 -22.08 -10.52 3.42
C ALA A 271 -20.89 -9.61 3.10
N PHE A 272 -20.95 -8.36 3.52
CA PHE A 272 -19.84 -7.42 3.37
C PHE A 272 -19.88 -6.29 4.42
N PHE A 273 -18.70 -5.72 4.69
CA PHE A 273 -18.55 -4.48 5.44
C PHE A 273 -18.25 -3.34 4.47
N ALA A 274 -19.12 -2.32 4.45
CA ALA A 274 -19.00 -1.21 3.52
C ALA A 274 -19.09 0.15 4.20
N LEU A 275 -18.32 1.09 3.65
CA LEU A 275 -18.45 2.51 3.93
C LEU A 275 -18.68 3.25 2.62
N ALA A 276 -19.83 3.89 2.48
CA ALA A 276 -20.21 4.69 1.34
C ALA A 276 -20.22 6.18 1.70
N ASN A 277 -19.54 7.01 0.91
CA ASN A 277 -19.48 8.47 1.09
C ASN A 277 -19.12 8.91 2.52
N SER A 278 -18.31 8.11 3.21
CA SER A 278 -18.02 8.30 4.62
C SER A 278 -16.58 8.76 4.83
N ASN A 279 -16.34 9.52 5.89
CA ASN A 279 -15.06 10.20 6.13
C ASN A 279 -14.60 10.06 7.60
N LEU A 280 -13.30 10.21 7.84
CA LEU A 280 -12.67 10.04 9.16
C LEU A 280 -12.97 8.68 9.80
N ASN A 281 -12.98 7.62 8.99
CA ASN A 281 -13.31 6.29 9.49
C ASN A 281 -12.06 5.49 9.83
N LEU A 282 -12.16 4.70 10.89
CA LEU A 282 -11.11 3.83 11.36
C LEU A 282 -11.64 2.39 11.45
N THR A 283 -10.97 1.46 10.80
CA THR A 283 -11.07 0.03 11.08
C THR A 283 -9.75 -0.41 11.67
N HIS A 284 -9.76 -0.72 12.97
CA HIS A 284 -8.57 -0.92 13.78
C HIS A 284 -8.62 -2.27 14.49
N ARG A 285 -7.53 -3.05 14.46
CA ARG A 285 -7.44 -4.34 15.17
C ARG A 285 -8.59 -5.29 14.90
N CYS A 286 -9.19 -5.22 13.73
CA CYS A 286 -10.29 -6.10 13.35
C CYS A 286 -9.77 -7.36 12.65
N ASN A 287 -10.48 -8.47 12.83
CA ASN A 287 -10.27 -9.70 12.08
C ASN A 287 -11.43 -9.86 11.12
N LEU A 288 -11.21 -9.83 9.80
CA LEU A 288 -12.26 -9.98 8.79
C LEU A 288 -11.99 -11.22 7.95
N SER A 289 -12.96 -12.13 7.85
CA SER A 289 -12.80 -13.37 7.07
C SER A 289 -14.10 -13.92 6.54
N GLY A 290 -14.05 -14.66 5.42
CA GLY A 290 -15.22 -15.39 4.92
C GLY A 290 -16.33 -14.52 4.35
N LEU A 291 -16.06 -13.23 4.07
CA LEU A 291 -17.03 -12.33 3.45
C LEU A 291 -16.91 -12.35 1.92
N GLY A 292 -17.97 -11.92 1.25
CA GLY A 292 -17.92 -11.66 -0.19
C GLY A 292 -16.91 -10.57 -0.50
N LEU A 293 -17.11 -9.39 0.12
CA LEU A 293 -16.16 -8.29 0.15
C LEU A 293 -15.83 -8.01 1.61
N ASN A 294 -14.59 -8.29 2.03
CA ASN A 294 -14.21 -8.08 3.44
C ASN A 294 -14.29 -6.61 3.82
N GLN A 295 -13.79 -5.70 2.98
CA GLN A 295 -13.97 -4.26 3.13
C GLN A 295 -14.27 -3.59 1.79
N TYR A 296 -15.31 -2.75 1.76
CA TYR A 296 -15.65 -1.96 0.58
C TYR A 296 -15.82 -0.47 0.92
N TYR A 297 -14.93 0.36 0.40
CA TYR A 297 -15.04 1.81 0.49
C TYR A 297 -15.59 2.35 -0.84
N ALA A 298 -16.83 2.81 -0.83
CA ALA A 298 -17.52 3.38 -1.96
C ALA A 298 -17.50 4.91 -1.87
N GLY A 299 -16.71 5.58 -2.72
CA GLY A 299 -16.80 7.03 -2.91
C GLY A 299 -17.21 7.32 -4.35
N THR A 300 -18.37 7.93 -4.56
CA THR A 300 -18.80 8.35 -5.91
C THR A 300 -18.47 9.80 -6.21
N ASP A 301 -18.12 10.59 -5.20
CA ASP A 301 -17.81 12.02 -5.37
C ASP A 301 -16.29 12.24 -5.51
N PRO A 302 -15.79 12.61 -6.70
CA PRO A 302 -14.39 12.94 -6.92
C PRO A 302 -13.94 14.26 -6.24
N LEU A 303 -14.82 14.92 -5.48
CA LEU A 303 -14.54 16.19 -4.79
C LEU A 303 -14.54 16.06 -3.26
N THR A 304 -14.72 14.86 -2.70
CA THR A 304 -14.74 14.65 -1.25
C THR A 304 -13.48 13.91 -0.80
N ASP A 305 -12.67 14.54 0.06
CA ASP A 305 -11.50 13.91 0.68
C ASP A 305 -11.96 12.83 1.68
N TYR A 306 -11.82 11.55 1.32
CA TYR A 306 -12.26 10.40 2.12
C TYR A 306 -11.15 9.83 3.02
N HIS A 307 -11.10 10.32 4.25
CA HIS A 307 -10.15 9.96 5.29
C HIS A 307 -10.49 8.60 5.91
N ASN A 308 -10.09 7.51 5.24
CA ASN A 308 -10.40 6.16 5.67
C ASN A 308 -9.13 5.36 5.99
N MET A 309 -9.07 4.83 7.22
CA MET A 309 -7.94 4.06 7.72
C MET A 309 -8.36 2.60 7.96
N THR A 310 -7.65 1.67 7.30
CA THR A 310 -7.56 0.29 7.80
C THR A 310 -6.19 0.16 8.45
N TYR A 311 -6.16 -0.08 9.75
CA TYR A 311 -4.93 -0.07 10.53
C TYR A 311 -4.84 -1.30 11.43
N ASP A 312 -3.73 -2.01 11.40
CA ASP A 312 -3.49 -3.20 12.22
C ASP A 312 -4.62 -4.24 12.17
N CYS A 313 -5.17 -4.52 10.99
CA CYS A 313 -6.22 -5.52 10.80
C CYS A 313 -5.66 -6.85 10.26
N SER A 314 -6.32 -7.95 10.58
CA SER A 314 -6.16 -9.25 9.90
C SER A 314 -7.33 -9.44 8.94
N ILE A 315 -7.06 -9.65 7.65
CA ILE A 315 -8.07 -9.85 6.61
C ILE A 315 -7.72 -11.12 5.83
N SER A 316 -8.63 -12.09 5.78
CA SER A 316 -8.40 -13.38 5.10
C SER A 316 -9.65 -13.89 4.40
N ASP A 317 -9.50 -14.97 3.62
CA ASP A 317 -10.62 -15.80 3.15
C ASP A 317 -11.76 -15.01 2.48
N TRP A 318 -11.44 -14.09 1.55
CA TRP A 318 -12.46 -13.32 0.82
C TRP A 318 -12.90 -14.04 -0.45
N ALA A 319 -14.16 -13.84 -0.84
CA ALA A 319 -14.72 -14.35 -2.10
C ALA A 319 -14.52 -13.41 -3.30
N ASP A 320 -14.37 -12.10 -3.07
CA ASP A 320 -14.15 -11.12 -4.14
C ASP A 320 -12.85 -10.35 -3.84
N TYR A 321 -12.88 -9.39 -2.91
CA TYR A 321 -11.70 -8.63 -2.46
C TYR A 321 -11.48 -8.73 -0.95
N GLY A 322 -10.20 -8.71 -0.55
CA GLY A 322 -9.83 -8.40 0.84
C GLY A 322 -10.22 -6.96 1.20
N ARG A 323 -9.84 -6.01 0.36
CA ARG A 323 -10.29 -4.62 0.43
C ARG A 323 -10.46 -4.01 -0.96
N LEU A 324 -11.62 -3.42 -1.20
CA LEU A 324 -11.88 -2.61 -2.38
C LEU A 324 -12.13 -1.17 -1.98
N ASP A 325 -11.34 -0.25 -2.52
CA ASP A 325 -11.53 1.18 -2.39
C ASP A 325 -11.81 1.81 -3.77
N ALA A 326 -13.06 2.21 -3.98
CA ALA A 326 -13.54 2.81 -5.22
C ALA A 326 -13.33 4.34 -5.29
N GLY A 327 -13.11 5.00 -4.14
CA GLY A 327 -12.98 6.45 -4.02
C GLY A 327 -12.07 6.80 -2.85
N GLY A 328 -10.76 6.77 -3.08
CA GLY A 328 -9.75 6.79 -2.03
C GLY A 328 -8.83 8.00 -2.07
N GLU A 329 -9.26 9.10 -1.48
CA GLU A 329 -8.44 10.32 -1.33
C GLU A 329 -8.14 10.53 0.16
N PHE A 330 -6.88 10.66 0.55
CA PHE A 330 -6.37 10.76 1.93
C PHE A 330 -6.63 9.54 2.83
N GLY A 331 -6.58 8.31 2.28
CA GLY A 331 -6.74 7.08 3.07
C GLY A 331 -5.43 6.41 3.50
N CYS A 332 -5.55 5.29 4.23
CA CYS A 332 -4.44 4.37 4.43
C CYS A 332 -4.84 2.89 4.58
N VAL A 333 -3.88 2.02 4.26
CA VAL A 333 -3.82 0.61 4.68
C VAL A 333 -2.47 0.44 5.37
N ALA A 334 -2.43 0.28 6.68
CA ALA A 334 -1.17 0.25 7.42
C ALA A 334 -1.10 -0.85 8.47
N GLY A 335 0.05 -1.51 8.58
CA GLY A 335 0.30 -2.52 9.61
C GLY A 335 -0.61 -3.75 9.55
N CYS A 336 -1.28 -4.00 8.42
CA CYS A 336 -2.26 -5.08 8.29
C CYS A 336 -1.63 -6.39 7.81
N SER A 337 -2.26 -7.51 8.14
CA SER A 337 -2.05 -8.80 7.47
C SER A 337 -3.25 -9.08 6.57
N ILE A 338 -3.08 -9.06 5.24
CA ILE A 338 -4.16 -9.28 4.28
C ILE A 338 -3.76 -10.44 3.37
N LYS A 339 -4.19 -11.65 3.73
CA LYS A 339 -3.68 -12.89 3.15
C LYS A 339 -4.80 -13.81 2.72
N GLN A 340 -4.77 -14.18 1.45
CA GLN A 340 -5.69 -15.20 0.94
C GLN A 340 -5.29 -16.57 1.52
N ASN A 341 -6.23 -17.50 1.57
CA ASN A 341 -5.93 -18.88 1.91
C ASN A 341 -4.97 -19.49 0.85
N PRO A 342 -3.83 -20.10 1.21
CA PRO A 342 -2.99 -20.77 0.22
C PRO A 342 -3.69 -21.93 -0.49
N ALA A 343 -4.66 -22.57 0.17
CA ALA A 343 -5.48 -23.65 -0.40
C ALA A 343 -6.71 -23.13 -1.16
N THR A 344 -6.82 -21.81 -1.36
CA THR A 344 -7.87 -21.22 -2.17
C THR A 344 -7.96 -21.90 -3.54
N VAL A 345 -9.14 -22.43 -3.86
CA VAL A 345 -9.38 -23.05 -5.16
C VAL A 345 -9.67 -21.97 -6.19
N THR A 346 -8.73 -21.77 -7.12
CA THR A 346 -9.02 -21.14 -8.41
C THR A 346 -9.69 -22.23 -9.26
N LEU A 347 -11.03 -22.26 -9.35
CA LEU A 347 -11.72 -23.35 -10.05
C LEU A 347 -11.21 -23.51 -11.49
N ASP A 348 -11.27 -24.76 -11.95
CA ASP A 348 -10.85 -25.42 -13.20
C ASP A 348 -11.14 -24.73 -14.56
N GLY A 349 -10.96 -23.43 -14.69
CA GLY A 349 -11.15 -22.70 -15.94
C GLY A 349 -12.61 -22.46 -16.31
N THR A 350 -13.57 -22.79 -15.45
CA THR A 350 -14.97 -22.39 -15.64
C THR A 350 -15.31 -21.18 -14.77
N LYS A 351 -15.65 -20.07 -15.44
CA LYS A 351 -16.33 -18.92 -14.83
C LYS A 351 -17.58 -19.43 -14.11
N GLY A 352 -17.66 -19.23 -12.80
CA GLY A 352 -18.82 -19.63 -12.01
C GLY A 352 -19.00 -18.76 -10.77
N ILE A 353 -20.24 -18.66 -10.33
CA ILE A 353 -20.62 -18.14 -9.00
C ILE A 353 -19.94 -19.09 -7.98
N GLY A 354 -18.87 -18.67 -7.29
CA GLY A 354 -18.19 -19.56 -6.29
C GLY A 354 -16.66 -19.48 -6.10
N SER A 355 -15.85 -18.84 -6.95
CA SER A 355 -14.36 -18.67 -6.79
C SER A 355 -13.81 -17.28 -6.40
N PRO A 356 -12.71 -17.17 -5.65
CA PRO A 356 -12.16 -15.85 -5.35
C PRO A 356 -11.49 -15.21 -6.55
N ASP A 357 -12.01 -14.06 -6.98
CA ASP A 357 -11.64 -13.40 -8.24
C ASP A 357 -10.54 -12.34 -8.07
N HIS A 358 -10.37 -11.75 -6.89
CA HIS A 358 -9.47 -10.60 -6.72
C HIS A 358 -8.51 -10.69 -5.54
N GLY A 359 -7.62 -9.71 -5.46
CA GLY A 359 -6.48 -9.71 -4.55
C GLY A 359 -6.77 -9.05 -3.20
N PRO A 360 -5.72 -8.99 -2.35
CA PRO A 360 -5.75 -8.33 -1.05
C PRO A 360 -6.32 -6.91 -1.11
N MET A 361 -5.87 -6.07 -2.05
CA MET A 361 -6.41 -4.72 -2.15
C MET A 361 -6.44 -4.13 -3.56
N ARG A 362 -7.47 -3.33 -3.82
CA ARG A 362 -7.54 -2.40 -4.97
C ARG A 362 -7.92 -1.00 -4.52
N ILE A 363 -7.10 -0.01 -4.87
CA ILE A 363 -7.35 1.42 -4.63
C ILE A 363 -7.53 2.15 -5.96
N ALA A 364 -8.72 2.64 -6.23
CA ALA A 364 -9.08 3.18 -7.54
C ALA A 364 -8.52 4.58 -7.82
N ARG A 365 -8.55 5.47 -6.82
CA ARG A 365 -8.27 6.91 -6.99
C ARG A 365 -7.31 7.48 -5.93
N PRO A 366 -6.13 6.87 -5.72
CA PRO A 366 -5.20 7.24 -4.65
C PRO A 366 -4.71 8.69 -4.76
N ALA A 367 -5.06 9.52 -3.78
CA ALA A 367 -4.45 10.83 -3.60
C ALA A 367 -4.04 10.97 -2.13
N ARG A 368 -2.77 11.33 -1.86
CA ARG A 368 -2.25 11.43 -0.47
C ARG A 368 -2.50 10.15 0.33
N PHE A 369 -2.38 9.01 -0.34
CA PHE A 369 -2.69 7.70 0.21
C PHE A 369 -1.41 7.02 0.69
N ASN A 370 -1.49 6.30 1.81
CA ASN A 370 -0.37 5.52 2.36
C ASN A 370 -0.72 4.03 2.40
N ILE A 371 0.14 3.19 1.84
CA ILE A 371 0.08 1.73 1.96
C ILE A 371 1.41 1.30 2.56
N GLN A 372 1.43 1.02 3.87
CA GLN A 372 2.68 0.86 4.60
C GLN A 372 2.70 -0.32 5.57
N ASP A 373 3.85 -0.98 5.68
CA ASP A 373 4.11 -2.04 6.66
C ASP A 373 3.18 -3.26 6.57
N ASN A 374 2.48 -3.49 5.45
CA ASN A 374 1.53 -4.59 5.36
C ASN A 374 2.20 -5.93 5.01
N ASP A 375 1.56 -7.03 5.39
CA ASP A 375 1.92 -8.39 5.00
C ASP A 375 0.82 -9.00 4.13
N LEU A 376 1.11 -9.11 2.84
CA LEU A 376 0.14 -9.39 1.79
C LEU A 376 0.47 -10.70 1.09
N PHE A 377 -0.55 -11.54 0.93
CA PHE A 377 -0.44 -12.78 0.16
C PHE A 377 -1.65 -12.95 -0.76
N ASN A 378 -1.40 -13.26 -2.03
CA ASN A 378 -2.45 -13.61 -2.97
C ASN A 378 -2.21 -14.92 -3.72
N ASN A 379 -3.23 -15.79 -3.66
CA ASN A 379 -3.35 -16.98 -4.51
C ASN A 379 -4.67 -17.01 -5.32
N ALA A 380 -5.51 -15.98 -5.23
CA ALA A 380 -6.78 -15.90 -5.95
C ALA A 380 -6.61 -15.45 -7.41
N GLY A 381 -7.46 -15.93 -8.32
CA GLY A 381 -7.36 -15.64 -9.76
C GLY A 381 -8.66 -15.57 -10.52
N TRP A 382 -8.72 -14.66 -11.52
CA TRP A 382 -9.92 -14.28 -12.27
C TRP A 382 -10.03 -14.88 -13.69
N SER A 383 -8.96 -15.51 -14.23
CA SER A 383 -8.98 -15.90 -15.66
C SER A 383 -9.56 -17.29 -15.85
N SER A 384 -10.18 -17.49 -17.02
CA SER A 384 -10.78 -18.75 -17.49
C SER A 384 -9.78 -19.90 -17.73
N GLY A 385 -8.59 -19.82 -17.14
CA GLY A 385 -7.59 -20.88 -17.10
C GLY A 385 -6.80 -20.94 -15.79
N GLY A 386 -7.20 -20.20 -14.75
CA GLY A 386 -6.49 -20.14 -13.47
C GLY A 386 -5.13 -19.44 -13.52
N LEU A 387 -4.84 -18.68 -14.59
CA LEU A 387 -3.51 -18.12 -14.85
C LEU A 387 -3.35 -16.65 -14.47
N ALA A 388 -4.43 -15.88 -14.32
CA ALA A 388 -4.35 -14.44 -14.03
C ALA A 388 -4.91 -14.15 -12.64
N HIS A 389 -3.99 -14.02 -11.69
CA HIS A 389 -4.22 -13.63 -10.31
C HIS A 389 -4.16 -12.10 -10.17
N GLN A 390 -5.08 -11.46 -9.43
CA GLN A 390 -4.87 -10.04 -9.10
C GLN A 390 -3.56 -9.84 -8.33
N PRO A 391 -2.99 -8.64 -8.34
CA PRO A 391 -1.83 -8.36 -7.52
C PRO A 391 -2.18 -8.29 -6.04
N CYS A 392 -1.13 -8.34 -5.19
CA CYS A 392 -1.27 -7.99 -3.78
C CYS A 392 -1.79 -6.56 -3.64
N ILE A 393 -1.19 -5.63 -4.40
CA ILE A 393 -1.57 -4.22 -4.42
C ILE A 393 -1.94 -3.82 -5.84
N ARG A 394 -3.20 -3.41 -6.04
CA ARG A 394 -3.64 -2.77 -7.28
C ARG A 394 -4.00 -1.32 -7.02
N ILE A 395 -3.41 -0.39 -7.76
CA ILE A 395 -3.57 1.03 -7.48
C ILE A 395 -3.73 1.86 -8.76
N GLY A 396 -4.46 2.96 -8.67
CA GLY A 396 -4.65 3.90 -9.78
C GLY A 396 -5.55 3.34 -10.88
N THR A 397 -6.57 2.55 -10.54
CA THR A 397 -7.44 1.93 -11.56
C THR A 397 -8.41 2.90 -12.22
N SER A 398 -8.68 4.06 -11.59
CA SER A 398 -9.65 5.05 -12.05
C SER A 398 -9.13 6.50 -12.02
N ALA A 399 -7.94 6.75 -11.47
CA ALA A 399 -7.26 8.04 -11.51
C ALA A 399 -5.75 7.88 -11.30
N THR A 400 -5.00 8.88 -11.75
CA THR A 400 -3.56 8.98 -11.57
C THR A 400 -3.20 9.16 -10.09
N PRO A 401 -2.28 8.35 -9.54
CA PRO A 401 -1.82 8.55 -8.17
C PRO A 401 -1.13 9.88 -7.94
N VAL A 402 -1.51 10.54 -6.85
CA VAL A 402 -0.99 11.86 -6.45
C VAL A 402 -0.50 11.77 -5.00
N ASN A 403 0.70 12.27 -4.71
CA ASN A 403 1.29 12.30 -3.36
C ASN A 403 1.14 10.96 -2.60
N THR A 404 1.30 9.84 -3.29
CA THR A 404 1.01 8.51 -2.74
C THR A 404 2.30 7.77 -2.42
N VAL A 405 2.31 7.02 -1.32
CA VAL A 405 3.45 6.22 -0.88
C VAL A 405 3.02 4.78 -0.68
N VAL A 406 3.78 3.85 -1.28
CA VAL A 406 3.67 2.42 -1.07
C VAL A 406 5.01 1.95 -0.53
N SER A 407 5.10 1.67 0.77
CA SER A 407 6.39 1.34 1.37
C SER A 407 6.37 0.25 2.41
N ASP A 408 7.51 -0.40 2.61
CA ASP A 408 7.72 -1.34 3.73
C ASP A 408 6.75 -2.55 3.71
N ASN A 409 6.10 -2.82 2.57
CA ASN A 409 5.15 -3.94 2.44
C ASN A 409 5.87 -5.23 2.04
N ILE A 410 5.34 -6.36 2.49
CA ILE A 410 5.64 -7.69 1.98
C ILE A 410 4.50 -8.10 1.05
N CYS A 411 4.81 -8.38 -0.21
CA CYS A 411 3.85 -8.77 -1.23
C CYS A 411 4.25 -10.13 -1.82
N GLU A 412 3.54 -11.20 -1.46
CA GLU A 412 3.79 -12.54 -1.97
C GLU A 412 2.65 -13.03 -2.88
N GLY A 413 2.99 -13.39 -4.11
CA GLY A 413 2.03 -13.91 -5.09
C GLY A 413 1.23 -12.85 -5.83
N GLY A 414 0.13 -13.29 -6.44
CA GLY A 414 -0.52 -12.58 -7.55
C GLY A 414 0.16 -12.83 -8.90
N TYR A 415 -0.50 -12.44 -10.00
CA TYR A 415 0.08 -12.52 -11.35
C TYR A 415 1.14 -11.44 -11.51
N ASN A 416 0.93 -10.32 -10.85
CA ASN A 416 1.94 -9.32 -10.58
C ASN A 416 1.95 -9.15 -9.05
N ASN A 417 3.07 -8.85 -8.40
CA ASN A 417 2.99 -8.53 -6.96
C ASN A 417 2.28 -7.18 -6.74
N MET A 418 2.57 -6.20 -7.60
CA MET A 418 1.92 -4.89 -7.61
C MET A 418 1.55 -4.45 -9.03
N GLU A 419 0.39 -3.82 -9.18
CA GLU A 419 -0.01 -3.16 -10.42
C GLU A 419 -0.39 -1.69 -10.22
N LEU A 420 0.15 -0.85 -11.10
CA LEU A 420 -0.26 0.53 -11.34
C LEU A 420 -0.89 0.60 -12.73
N VAL A 421 -2.16 0.20 -12.82
CA VAL A 421 -2.84 0.02 -14.10
C VAL A 421 -4.26 0.53 -14.08
N VAL A 422 -4.71 1.16 -15.15
CA VAL A 422 -6.12 1.53 -15.32
C VAL A 422 -7.02 0.29 -15.40
N ALA A 423 -8.26 0.42 -14.94
CA ALA A 423 -9.25 -0.62 -15.09
C ALA A 423 -9.60 -0.86 -16.57
N ASN A 424 -9.95 -2.10 -16.91
CA ASN A 424 -10.34 -2.51 -18.27
C ASN A 424 -11.62 -1.83 -18.79
N SER A 425 -12.23 -0.93 -18.01
CA SER A 425 -13.48 -0.22 -18.32
C SER A 425 -13.30 1.06 -19.16
N GLY A 426 -12.12 1.28 -19.76
CA GLY A 426 -11.90 2.40 -20.68
C GLY A 426 -11.70 3.77 -20.02
N VAL A 427 -11.31 3.81 -18.75
CA VAL A 427 -10.95 5.06 -18.06
C VAL A 427 -9.58 5.52 -18.54
N THR A 428 -9.50 6.73 -19.10
CA THR A 428 -8.22 7.35 -19.45
C THR A 428 -7.62 7.96 -18.20
N ALA A 429 -6.50 7.40 -17.75
CA ALA A 429 -5.66 8.12 -16.81
C ALA A 429 -4.93 9.26 -17.50
N ASN A 430 -4.93 10.42 -16.87
CA ASN A 430 -4.28 11.63 -17.36
C ASN A 430 -3.23 12.09 -16.34
N GLY A 431 -2.06 12.51 -16.80
CA GLY A 431 -0.98 12.93 -15.91
C GLY A 431 0.06 11.86 -15.61
N ALA A 432 1.28 12.32 -15.33
CA ALA A 432 2.29 11.52 -14.65
C ALA A 432 1.96 11.35 -13.16
N THR A 433 2.42 10.26 -12.55
CA THR A 433 2.16 10.02 -11.14
C THR A 433 3.05 10.87 -10.23
N SER A 434 2.59 11.10 -9.00
CA SER A 434 3.46 11.39 -7.86
C SER A 434 3.35 10.23 -6.88
N LEU A 435 4.01 9.13 -7.24
CA LEU A 435 4.00 7.87 -6.52
C LEU A 435 5.42 7.46 -6.15
N ILE A 436 5.64 7.18 -4.87
CA ILE A 436 6.88 6.56 -4.38
C ILE A 436 6.57 5.13 -3.95
N ILE A 437 7.30 4.18 -4.54
CA ILE A 437 7.27 2.76 -4.22
C ILE A 437 8.64 2.41 -3.65
N GLU A 438 8.72 2.21 -2.33
CA GLU A 438 10.02 2.03 -1.69
C GLU A 438 10.07 1.02 -0.56
N ARG A 439 11.22 0.37 -0.38
CA ARG A 439 11.44 -0.56 0.74
C ARG A 439 10.44 -1.72 0.80
N ASN A 440 9.84 -2.10 -0.33
CA ASN A 440 8.93 -3.25 -0.39
C ASN A 440 9.71 -4.53 -0.72
N LYS A 441 9.21 -5.66 -0.21
CA LYS A 441 9.63 -7.02 -0.59
C LYS A 441 8.57 -7.63 -1.51
N PHE A 442 8.91 -7.80 -2.79
CA PHE A 442 8.08 -8.45 -3.79
C PHE A 442 8.55 -9.88 -4.02
N LYS A 443 7.72 -10.86 -3.68
CA LYS A 443 8.06 -12.28 -3.76
C LYS A 443 7.13 -13.00 -4.75
N ALA A 444 7.73 -13.59 -5.77
CA ALA A 444 7.02 -14.38 -6.76
C ALA A 444 6.58 -15.73 -6.21
N THR A 445 5.33 -16.12 -6.49
CA THR A 445 4.87 -17.52 -6.35
C THR A 445 4.99 -18.22 -7.71
N ALA A 446 4.39 -19.41 -7.85
CA ALA A 446 4.36 -20.11 -9.14
C ALA A 446 3.52 -19.38 -10.20
N ASN A 447 2.66 -18.44 -9.83
CA ASN A 447 1.76 -17.79 -10.81
C ASN A 447 2.16 -16.35 -11.13
N THR A 448 3.28 -15.87 -10.59
CA THR A 448 3.73 -14.49 -10.76
C THR A 448 4.53 -14.30 -12.06
N GLU A 449 4.14 -13.32 -12.86
CA GLU A 449 4.79 -12.83 -14.07
C GLU A 449 5.77 -11.68 -13.79
N THR A 450 5.42 -10.76 -12.89
CA THR A 450 6.27 -9.60 -12.56
C THR A 450 6.18 -9.17 -11.11
N ALA A 451 7.21 -8.48 -10.61
CA ALA A 451 7.11 -7.80 -9.32
C ALA A 451 6.24 -6.55 -9.42
N PHE A 452 6.49 -5.69 -10.41
CA PHE A 452 5.74 -4.45 -10.61
C PHE A 452 5.34 -4.28 -12.07
N THR A 453 4.06 -4.01 -12.31
CA THR A 453 3.51 -3.75 -13.64
C THR A 453 2.83 -2.39 -13.68
N THR A 454 3.08 -1.61 -14.73
CA THR A 454 2.57 -0.24 -14.86
C THR A 454 2.17 0.15 -16.27
N CYS A 455 1.13 0.98 -16.38
CA CYS A 455 0.83 1.78 -17.57
C CYS A 455 1.00 3.30 -17.36
N TYR A 456 1.69 3.68 -16.28
CA TYR A 456 1.99 5.05 -15.90
C TYR A 456 3.51 5.28 -15.82
N GLY A 457 3.94 6.51 -16.09
CA GLY A 457 5.30 7.01 -15.92
C GLY A 457 5.39 8.05 -14.80
N GLY A 458 6.62 8.47 -14.49
CA GLY A 458 6.89 9.48 -13.45
C GLY A 458 6.88 8.96 -12.01
N TYR A 459 6.86 7.65 -11.81
CA TYR A 459 6.96 7.05 -10.47
C TYR A 459 8.43 6.99 -10.00
N VAL A 460 8.62 6.94 -8.68
CA VAL A 460 9.88 6.59 -8.03
C VAL A 460 9.77 5.17 -7.51
N PHE A 461 10.67 4.29 -7.94
CA PHE A 461 10.75 2.90 -7.51
C PHE A 461 12.14 2.63 -6.93
N ARG A 462 12.27 2.60 -5.60
CA ARG A 462 13.60 2.55 -4.94
C ARG A 462 13.71 1.68 -3.71
N ASN A 463 14.92 1.15 -3.41
CA ASN A 463 15.15 0.28 -2.25
C ASN A 463 14.23 -0.95 -2.17
N ASN A 464 13.66 -1.42 -3.29
CA ASN A 464 12.79 -2.60 -3.26
C ASN A 464 13.62 -3.87 -3.49
N LEU A 465 13.22 -4.95 -2.82
CA LEU A 465 13.76 -6.29 -3.01
C LEU A 465 12.74 -7.13 -3.78
N MET A 466 13.13 -7.64 -4.95
CA MET A 466 12.33 -8.51 -5.80
C MET A 466 12.94 -9.91 -5.80
N ILE A 467 12.12 -10.94 -5.56
CA ILE A 467 12.59 -12.31 -5.41
C ILE A 467 11.81 -13.24 -6.32
N LYS A 468 12.54 -13.99 -7.16
CA LYS A 468 12.04 -15.15 -7.90
C LYS A 468 12.83 -16.39 -7.50
N SER A 469 12.35 -17.08 -6.47
CA SER A 469 12.95 -18.31 -5.99
C SER A 469 12.74 -19.48 -6.96
N ASP A 470 13.55 -20.54 -6.84
CA ASP A 470 13.29 -21.83 -7.48
C ASP A 470 12.16 -22.59 -6.76
N ASN A 471 10.93 -22.17 -7.01
CA ASN A 471 9.74 -22.64 -6.32
C ASN A 471 9.00 -23.77 -7.05
N GLY A 472 9.65 -24.47 -7.98
CA GLY A 472 9.02 -25.47 -8.85
C GLY A 472 7.93 -24.89 -9.78
N GLY A 473 7.80 -23.56 -9.83
CA GLY A 473 6.89 -22.82 -10.70
C GLY A 473 7.36 -22.76 -12.15
N PRO A 474 6.64 -22.02 -13.01
CA PRO A 474 6.92 -21.92 -14.43
C PRO A 474 8.30 -21.28 -14.67
N PRO A 475 8.92 -21.57 -15.83
CA PRO A 475 10.25 -21.11 -16.16
C PRO A 475 10.38 -19.58 -16.17
N LEU A 476 11.59 -19.05 -16.13
CA LEU A 476 11.83 -17.63 -16.45
C LEU A 476 11.47 -17.36 -17.93
N GLY A 477 10.63 -16.37 -18.22
CA GLY A 477 10.27 -15.96 -19.60
C GLY A 477 8.79 -15.63 -19.82
N THR A 478 8.41 -15.37 -21.07
CA THR A 478 7.06 -14.88 -21.43
C THR A 478 5.94 -15.88 -21.12
N GLY A 479 4.84 -15.38 -20.53
CA GLY A 479 3.77 -16.22 -19.97
C GLY A 479 4.17 -16.87 -18.63
N SER A 480 5.23 -16.37 -18.00
CA SER A 480 5.84 -16.80 -16.75
C SER A 480 6.63 -15.61 -16.17
N TYR A 481 7.47 -15.77 -15.13
CA TYR A 481 8.18 -14.62 -14.55
C TYR A 481 9.14 -13.96 -15.57
N SER A 482 8.75 -12.80 -16.10
CA SER A 482 9.32 -12.20 -17.32
C SER A 482 9.99 -10.84 -17.10
N ALA A 483 9.64 -10.13 -16.01
CA ALA A 483 10.28 -8.87 -15.66
C ALA A 483 10.26 -8.58 -14.15
N GLY A 484 11.27 -7.85 -13.66
CA GLY A 484 11.15 -7.15 -12.38
C GLY A 484 10.09 -6.05 -12.48
N ILE A 485 10.26 -5.16 -13.47
CA ILE A 485 9.34 -4.06 -13.77
C ILE A 485 8.88 -4.20 -15.23
N MET A 486 7.56 -4.23 -15.44
CA MET A 486 6.97 -4.21 -16.78
C MET A 486 6.17 -2.93 -17.01
N ALA A 487 6.60 -2.13 -17.97
CA ALA A 487 5.85 -1.01 -18.50
C ALA A 487 5.16 -1.41 -19.81
N TYR A 488 3.83 -1.28 -19.88
CA TYR A 488 3.03 -1.58 -21.06
C TYR A 488 1.90 -0.56 -21.21
N SER A 489 1.21 -0.54 -22.36
CA SER A 489 0.05 0.34 -22.55
C SER A 489 -1.17 -0.44 -22.96
N VAL A 490 -2.30 -0.05 -22.39
CA VAL A 490 -3.63 -0.45 -22.84
C VAL A 490 -4.46 0.72 -23.36
N ALA A 491 -4.07 1.99 -23.15
CA ALA A 491 -4.83 3.17 -23.61
C ALA A 491 -4.21 4.55 -23.31
N ILE A 492 -3.14 4.68 -22.51
CA ILE A 492 -2.68 5.99 -22.01
C ILE A 492 -1.60 6.56 -22.93
N ASN A 493 -2.01 7.42 -23.87
CA ASN A 493 -1.11 8.21 -24.72
C ASN A 493 -1.01 9.67 -24.23
N ASP A 494 -1.14 9.90 -22.92
CA ASP A 494 -1.01 11.23 -22.34
C ASP A 494 0.46 11.71 -22.44
N PRO A 495 0.74 12.85 -23.10
CA PRO A 495 2.11 13.36 -23.25
C PRO A 495 2.84 13.58 -21.92
N SER A 496 2.15 13.99 -20.85
CA SER A 496 2.75 14.21 -19.54
C SER A 496 3.20 12.89 -18.89
N ASN A 497 2.42 11.82 -19.06
CA ASN A 497 2.75 10.48 -18.60
C ASN A 497 3.97 9.90 -19.35
N LEU A 498 4.05 10.15 -20.66
CA LEU A 498 5.14 9.66 -21.51
C LEU A 498 6.45 10.43 -21.37
N SER A 499 6.37 11.72 -20.99
CA SER A 499 7.52 12.62 -20.86
C SER A 499 8.10 12.68 -19.44
N ALA A 500 7.36 12.22 -18.42
CA ALA A 500 7.85 12.15 -17.06
C ALA A 500 8.85 11.01 -16.86
N VAL A 501 9.96 11.32 -16.19
CA VAL A 501 11.04 10.36 -15.93
C VAL A 501 10.62 9.40 -14.83
N SER A 502 10.57 8.10 -15.15
CA SER A 502 10.44 7.05 -14.15
C SER A 502 11.80 6.77 -13.53
N LYS A 503 11.90 6.89 -12.20
CA LYS A 503 13.15 6.81 -11.44
C LYS A 503 13.26 5.46 -10.75
N ILE A 504 14.29 4.68 -11.08
CA ILE A 504 14.45 3.30 -10.63
C ILE A 504 15.83 3.16 -9.98
N TYR A 505 15.86 3.21 -8.65
CA TYR A 505 17.12 3.36 -7.90
C TYR A 505 17.32 2.32 -6.81
N ASN A 506 18.54 1.81 -6.66
CA ASN A 506 18.89 1.00 -5.49
C ASN A 506 17.93 -0.17 -5.26
N ASN A 507 17.43 -0.81 -6.32
CA ASN A 507 16.62 -2.01 -6.19
C ASN A 507 17.51 -3.24 -6.34
N THR A 508 17.09 -4.34 -5.73
CA THR A 508 17.74 -5.64 -5.88
C THR A 508 16.73 -6.65 -6.41
N LEU A 509 17.02 -7.27 -7.55
CA LEU A 509 16.31 -8.44 -8.05
C LEU A 509 17.18 -9.68 -7.87
N ILE A 510 16.65 -10.69 -7.20
CA ILE A 510 17.29 -12.01 -7.01
C ILE A 510 16.41 -13.07 -7.65
N SER A 511 16.94 -13.73 -8.68
CA SER A 511 16.33 -14.91 -9.27
C SER A 511 17.25 -16.12 -9.10
N THR A 512 16.77 -17.11 -8.33
CA THR A 512 17.42 -18.41 -8.16
C THR A 512 16.74 -19.52 -8.95
N ALA A 513 15.68 -19.19 -9.67
CA ALA A 513 14.95 -20.14 -10.52
C ALA A 513 15.90 -20.86 -11.49
N THR A 514 15.78 -22.19 -11.56
CA THR A 514 16.67 -23.02 -12.37
C THR A 514 16.13 -23.29 -13.77
N THR A 515 14.81 -23.24 -13.93
CA THR A 515 14.14 -23.52 -15.21
C THR A 515 13.98 -22.22 -16.02
N VAL A 516 14.44 -22.23 -17.26
CA VAL A 516 14.41 -21.09 -18.18
C VAL A 516 13.64 -21.43 -19.46
N ASN A 517 12.85 -20.49 -19.96
CA ASN A 517 12.21 -20.58 -21.26
C ASN A 517 13.16 -19.96 -22.30
N VAL A 518 13.40 -20.67 -23.41
CA VAL A 518 14.28 -20.19 -24.49
C VAL A 518 13.73 -18.96 -25.22
N VAL A 519 12.44 -18.64 -25.03
CA VAL A 519 11.80 -17.45 -25.64
C VAL A 519 11.66 -16.35 -24.61
N ASP A 520 12.39 -15.24 -24.82
CA ASP A 520 12.10 -13.94 -24.20
C ASP A 520 12.16 -13.89 -22.67
N GLN A 521 13.36 -14.10 -22.14
CA GLN A 521 13.64 -14.26 -20.71
C GLN A 521 13.57 -12.96 -19.88
N LEU A 522 13.76 -13.14 -18.58
CA LEU A 522 13.73 -12.14 -17.52
C LEU A 522 14.55 -10.89 -17.87
N SER A 523 13.88 -9.74 -17.84
CA SER A 523 14.52 -8.42 -17.89
C SER A 523 14.30 -7.70 -16.56
N PHE A 524 15.25 -6.90 -16.09
CA PHE A 524 14.97 -6.09 -14.90
C PHE A 524 13.88 -5.05 -15.19
N VAL A 525 14.03 -4.30 -16.28
CA VAL A 525 12.95 -3.45 -16.81
C VAL A 525 12.60 -3.86 -18.24
N ARG A 526 11.32 -4.12 -18.48
CA ARG A 526 10.75 -4.42 -19.81
C ARG A 526 9.74 -3.35 -20.20
N VAL A 527 9.88 -2.78 -21.39
CA VAL A 527 9.03 -1.72 -21.93
C VAL A 527 8.40 -2.17 -23.25
N ASN A 528 7.11 -2.48 -23.20
CA ASN A 528 6.30 -2.95 -24.34
C ASN A 528 5.40 -1.84 -24.90
N THR A 529 5.77 -0.58 -24.72
CA THR A 529 4.96 0.59 -25.09
C THR A 529 5.82 1.83 -25.30
N VAL A 530 5.21 2.97 -25.65
CA VAL A 530 5.85 4.24 -26.04
C VAL A 530 6.59 5.01 -24.94
N PHE A 531 6.75 4.45 -23.73
CA PHE A 531 7.58 5.08 -22.70
C PHE A 531 9.04 5.14 -23.14
N THR A 532 9.69 6.28 -22.94
CA THR A 532 11.10 6.49 -23.31
C THR A 532 11.95 7.11 -22.20
N GLN A 533 11.32 7.58 -21.11
CA GLN A 533 11.95 8.40 -20.08
C GLN A 533 12.21 7.58 -18.81
N PHE A 534 13.45 7.14 -18.64
CA PHE A 534 13.85 6.31 -17.50
C PHE A 534 15.19 6.73 -16.94
N ASP A 535 15.33 6.69 -15.62
CA ASP A 535 16.60 6.86 -14.92
C ASP A 535 16.85 5.63 -14.03
N LEU A 536 17.88 4.85 -14.35
CA LEU A 536 18.22 3.59 -13.70
C LEU A 536 19.59 3.68 -13.07
N LYS A 537 19.64 3.75 -11.74
CA LYS A 537 20.91 3.88 -11.01
C LYS A 537 20.99 2.89 -9.86
N ASN A 538 22.19 2.39 -9.60
CA ASN A 538 22.47 1.57 -8.43
C ASN A 538 21.61 0.29 -8.31
N ASN A 539 21.10 -0.30 -9.38
CA ASN A 539 20.30 -1.52 -9.27
C ASN A 539 21.18 -2.77 -9.35
N ILE A 540 20.87 -3.81 -8.56
CA ILE A 540 21.44 -5.15 -8.73
C ILE A 540 20.38 -6.06 -9.34
N VAL A 541 20.79 -6.82 -10.36
CA VAL A 541 19.99 -7.86 -11.01
C VAL A 541 20.82 -9.13 -11.00
N TYR A 542 20.39 -10.13 -10.25
CA TYR A 542 21.03 -11.43 -10.14
C TYR A 542 20.12 -12.49 -10.72
N ILE A 543 20.59 -13.15 -11.79
CA ILE A 543 19.90 -14.22 -12.49
C ILE A 543 20.83 -15.43 -12.47
N ALA A 544 20.54 -16.42 -11.61
CA ALA A 544 21.44 -17.55 -11.43
C ALA A 544 21.48 -18.53 -12.62
N SER A 545 20.35 -18.72 -13.30
CA SER A 545 20.20 -19.65 -14.43
C SER A 545 19.75 -18.90 -15.67
N THR A 546 20.41 -19.17 -16.79
CA THR A 546 20.26 -18.46 -18.07
C THR A 546 20.29 -19.47 -19.22
N ASP A 547 19.82 -19.05 -20.40
CA ASP A 547 19.97 -19.83 -21.64
C ASP A 547 20.76 -19.00 -22.67
N PRO A 548 21.65 -19.58 -23.48
CA PRO A 548 22.35 -18.84 -24.53
C PRO A 548 21.42 -18.15 -25.56
N ALA A 549 20.18 -18.59 -25.71
CA ALA A 549 19.15 -17.96 -26.55
C ALA A 549 18.39 -16.81 -25.85
N GLN A 550 18.81 -16.44 -24.63
CA GLN A 550 18.24 -15.34 -23.83
C GLN A 550 18.25 -14.01 -24.59
N SER A 551 17.13 -13.29 -24.45
CA SER A 551 16.94 -11.92 -24.95
C SER A 551 16.55 -10.92 -23.85
N GLY A 552 16.74 -11.28 -22.58
CA GLY A 552 16.51 -10.42 -21.41
C GLY A 552 17.82 -9.97 -20.76
N GLY A 553 17.84 -8.79 -20.14
CA GLY A 553 19.02 -8.20 -19.51
C GLY A 553 18.63 -7.15 -18.46
N LEU A 554 19.40 -6.07 -18.33
CA LEU A 554 19.06 -4.96 -17.44
C LEU A 554 17.82 -4.22 -17.97
N PHE A 555 17.82 -3.90 -19.26
CA PHE A 555 16.76 -3.10 -19.88
C PHE A 555 16.35 -3.65 -21.23
N LYS A 556 15.05 -3.69 -21.48
CA LYS A 556 14.46 -4.18 -22.73
C LYS A 556 13.39 -3.25 -23.24
N MET A 557 13.55 -2.74 -24.46
CA MET A 557 12.53 -1.95 -25.17
C MET A 557 12.03 -2.69 -26.40
N ARG A 558 10.72 -2.69 -26.63
CA ARG A 558 10.07 -3.39 -27.76
C ARG A 558 9.21 -2.50 -28.65
N HIS A 559 9.51 -1.21 -28.65
CA HIS A 559 8.75 -0.23 -29.42
C HIS A 559 9.68 0.69 -30.20
N ALA A 560 9.12 1.44 -31.14
CA ALA A 560 9.87 2.23 -32.10
C ALA A 560 10.55 3.50 -31.55
N GLY A 561 10.30 3.90 -30.30
CA GLY A 561 10.84 5.15 -29.73
C GLY A 561 12.32 5.11 -29.34
N GLY A 562 12.94 3.93 -29.29
CA GLY A 562 14.36 3.74 -28.96
C GLY A 562 14.75 4.18 -27.55
N MET A 563 16.05 4.08 -27.23
CA MET A 563 16.60 4.29 -25.88
C MET A 563 17.23 5.67 -25.63
N ALA A 564 17.01 6.65 -26.49
CA ALA A 564 17.73 7.93 -26.44
C ALA A 564 17.59 8.70 -25.11
N ASN A 565 16.49 8.50 -24.39
CA ASN A 565 16.23 9.18 -23.11
C ASN A 565 16.24 8.25 -21.88
N VAL A 566 16.83 7.06 -22.03
CA VAL A 566 17.20 6.23 -20.87
C VAL A 566 18.50 6.80 -20.32
N SER A 567 18.58 7.04 -19.01
CA SER A 567 19.84 7.26 -18.29
C SER A 567 20.14 6.05 -17.42
N GLU A 568 21.29 5.42 -17.59
CA GLU A 568 21.71 4.30 -16.74
C GLU A 568 23.18 4.42 -16.33
N ASP A 569 23.47 4.14 -15.05
CA ASP A 569 24.84 3.99 -14.53
C ASP A 569 24.85 3.25 -13.19
N ASN A 570 26.01 2.74 -12.78
CA ASN A 570 26.22 2.04 -11.50
C ASN A 570 25.27 0.85 -11.29
N ASN A 571 24.78 0.21 -12.37
CA ASN A 571 23.95 -0.99 -12.26
C ASN A 571 24.80 -2.25 -12.36
N ILE A 572 24.41 -3.32 -11.66
CA ILE A 572 25.06 -4.63 -11.74
C ILE A 572 24.05 -5.63 -12.33
N LEU A 573 24.40 -6.23 -13.47
CA LEU A 573 23.65 -7.34 -14.06
C LEU A 573 24.51 -8.61 -14.05
N TYR A 574 24.26 -9.49 -13.10
CA TYR A 574 24.82 -10.83 -13.12
C TYR A 574 23.82 -11.80 -13.76
N ALA A 575 24.21 -12.32 -14.92
CA ALA A 575 23.51 -13.36 -15.64
C ALA A 575 24.58 -14.19 -16.35
N PRO A 576 24.98 -15.35 -15.82
CA PRO A 576 26.04 -16.17 -16.42
C PRO A 576 25.63 -16.59 -17.84
N ASP A 577 26.57 -16.96 -18.70
CA ASP A 577 26.30 -17.47 -20.07
C ASP A 577 25.61 -16.53 -21.08
N ILE A 578 25.23 -15.32 -20.67
CA ILE A 578 24.62 -14.32 -21.57
C ILE A 578 25.36 -12.98 -21.49
N THR A 579 25.46 -12.31 -22.62
CA THR A 579 26.18 -11.03 -22.72
C THR A 579 25.26 -9.84 -22.95
N THR A 580 23.98 -10.10 -23.22
CA THR A 580 22.96 -9.07 -23.45
C THR A 580 22.77 -8.26 -22.17
N PHE A 581 23.20 -7.00 -22.22
CA PHE A 581 22.96 -6.04 -21.15
C PHE A 581 21.67 -5.27 -21.44
N VAL A 582 21.45 -4.93 -22.72
CA VAL A 582 20.36 -4.10 -23.20
C VAL A 582 19.78 -4.70 -24.49
N ASP A 583 18.46 -4.72 -24.64
CA ASP A 583 17.72 -5.08 -25.86
C ASP A 583 16.95 -3.87 -26.39
N ASP A 584 17.48 -3.23 -27.44
CA ASP A 584 16.84 -2.07 -28.11
C ASP A 584 16.06 -2.51 -29.35
N ASN A 585 14.81 -2.89 -29.13
CA ASN A 585 13.86 -3.31 -30.16
C ASN A 585 14.39 -4.45 -31.04
N GLY A 586 14.97 -5.47 -30.41
CA GLY A 586 15.61 -6.62 -31.06
C GLY A 586 17.09 -6.40 -31.39
N SER A 587 17.63 -5.20 -31.15
CA SER A 587 19.06 -4.93 -31.23
C SER A 587 19.72 -5.20 -29.87
N PHE A 588 20.23 -6.42 -29.73
CA PHE A 588 20.91 -6.87 -28.51
C PHE A 588 22.31 -6.28 -28.40
N GLN A 589 22.59 -5.61 -27.28
CA GLN A 589 23.88 -4.96 -27.02
C GLN A 589 24.51 -5.51 -25.74
N THR A 590 25.80 -5.84 -25.84
CA THR A 590 26.63 -6.07 -24.66
C THR A 590 26.86 -4.77 -23.91
N LEU A 591 27.26 -4.83 -22.63
CA LEU A 591 27.59 -3.62 -21.88
C LEU A 591 28.66 -2.75 -22.60
N ALA A 592 29.66 -3.38 -23.23
CA ALA A 592 30.69 -2.65 -23.99
C ALA A 592 30.13 -1.99 -25.26
N ALA A 593 29.24 -2.68 -25.99
CA ALA A 593 28.57 -2.11 -27.16
C ALA A 593 27.64 -0.96 -26.76
N TRP A 594 26.87 -1.15 -25.69
CA TRP A 594 25.99 -0.13 -25.12
C TRP A 594 26.76 1.13 -24.74
N ARG A 595 27.85 1.02 -23.96
CA ARG A 595 28.75 2.14 -23.63
C ARG A 595 29.21 2.91 -24.85
N THR A 596 29.59 2.19 -25.90
CA THR A 596 30.08 2.78 -27.15
C THR A 596 28.97 3.54 -27.88
N ALA A 597 27.75 2.99 -27.89
CA ALA A 597 26.61 3.56 -28.59
C ALA A 597 25.96 4.73 -27.85
N SER A 598 25.85 4.66 -26.52
CA SER A 598 25.08 5.59 -25.69
C SER A 598 25.93 6.56 -24.87
N SER A 599 27.22 6.27 -24.67
CA SER A 599 28.09 6.95 -23.68
C SER A 599 27.61 6.80 -22.22
N GLN A 600 26.80 5.78 -21.92
CA GLN A 600 26.25 5.51 -20.59
C GLN A 600 26.87 4.26 -19.96
N GLY A 601 26.52 3.98 -18.69
CA GLY A 601 26.93 2.76 -18.00
C GLY A 601 28.41 2.68 -17.71
N ALA A 602 29.12 3.80 -17.60
CA ALA A 602 30.57 3.81 -17.39
C ALA A 602 30.98 3.03 -16.13
N SER A 603 30.15 3.10 -15.09
CA SER A 603 30.35 2.43 -13.80
C SER A 603 29.49 1.16 -13.63
N SER A 604 28.59 0.87 -14.58
CA SER A 604 27.81 -0.37 -14.59
C SER A 604 28.71 -1.61 -14.77
N SER A 605 28.26 -2.79 -14.32
CA SER A 605 29.06 -4.01 -14.33
C SER A 605 28.20 -5.24 -14.62
N THR A 606 28.86 -6.29 -15.11
CA THR A 606 28.26 -7.63 -15.25
C THR A 606 28.88 -8.66 -14.29
N ALA A 607 29.56 -8.19 -13.25
CA ALA A 607 30.18 -9.04 -12.25
C ALA A 607 29.12 -9.66 -11.31
N ASP A 608 29.45 -10.81 -10.74
CA ASP A 608 28.67 -11.41 -9.66
C ASP A 608 28.61 -10.44 -8.46
N PRO A 609 27.41 -10.04 -7.97
CA PRO A 609 27.29 -9.20 -6.79
C PRO A 609 27.76 -9.88 -5.50
N LEU A 610 27.98 -11.21 -5.49
CA LEU A 610 28.42 -11.97 -4.33
C LEU A 610 27.51 -11.77 -3.12
N PHE A 611 26.25 -12.17 -3.24
CA PHE A 611 25.31 -12.21 -2.11
C PHE A 611 25.71 -13.27 -1.09
N VAL A 612 25.40 -13.05 0.20
CA VAL A 612 25.70 -14.00 1.28
C VAL A 612 24.97 -15.32 1.07
N ASP A 613 23.66 -15.28 0.84
CA ASP A 613 22.84 -16.47 0.63
C ASP A 613 21.60 -16.19 -0.24
N PRO A 614 21.79 -16.02 -1.57
CA PRO A 614 20.68 -15.69 -2.46
C PRO A 614 19.62 -16.81 -2.54
N ALA A 615 19.96 -18.05 -2.18
CA ALA A 615 19.02 -19.17 -2.15
C ALA A 615 17.97 -19.04 -1.03
N ASN A 616 18.34 -18.40 0.08
CA ASN A 616 17.45 -18.10 1.20
C ASN A 616 16.90 -16.66 1.15
N GLU A 617 16.86 -16.05 -0.04
CA GLU A 617 16.31 -14.70 -0.26
C GLU A 617 17.10 -13.58 0.43
N ASP A 618 18.35 -13.85 0.81
CA ASP A 618 19.22 -12.87 1.47
C ASP A 618 19.92 -11.98 0.44
N GLY A 619 19.55 -10.70 0.44
CA GLY A 619 20.14 -9.66 -0.39
C GLY A 619 21.39 -9.00 0.20
N ALA A 620 21.89 -9.44 1.35
CA ALA A 620 23.11 -8.93 1.95
C ALA A 620 24.35 -9.28 1.10
N LEU A 621 25.28 -8.33 1.02
CA LEU A 621 26.52 -8.46 0.26
C LEU A 621 27.62 -9.16 1.06
N GLN A 622 28.48 -9.92 0.39
CA GLN A 622 29.72 -10.42 0.97
C GLN A 622 30.79 -9.32 1.05
N THR A 623 31.78 -9.49 1.94
CA THR A 623 32.90 -8.55 2.14
C THR A 623 33.72 -8.25 0.87
N THR A 624 33.73 -9.15 -0.11
CA THR A 624 34.46 -8.99 -1.37
C THR A 624 33.57 -8.58 -2.55
N SER A 625 32.31 -8.24 -2.27
CA SER A 625 31.34 -7.85 -3.30
C SER A 625 31.82 -6.65 -4.12
N PRO A 626 31.68 -6.69 -5.46
CA PRO A 626 31.92 -5.51 -6.31
C PRO A 626 30.82 -4.45 -6.17
N ALA A 627 29.68 -4.78 -5.55
CA ALA A 627 28.60 -3.83 -5.26
C ALA A 627 28.91 -2.93 -4.06
N ARG A 628 29.91 -3.30 -3.24
CA ARG A 628 30.24 -2.55 -2.04
C ARG A 628 30.96 -1.25 -2.37
N ASN A 629 30.53 -0.14 -1.78
CA ASN A 629 31.06 1.21 -1.92
C ASN A 629 31.24 1.67 -3.38
N SER A 630 30.40 1.15 -4.29
CA SER A 630 30.48 1.42 -5.74
C SER A 630 29.22 2.08 -6.29
N GLY A 631 28.25 2.37 -5.43
CA GLY A 631 27.03 3.09 -5.76
C GLY A 631 27.23 4.59 -5.90
N LEU A 632 26.32 5.21 -6.64
CA LEU A 632 26.17 6.66 -6.74
C LEU A 632 25.42 7.19 -5.51
N VAL A 633 25.87 8.31 -4.94
CA VAL A 633 25.10 9.02 -3.91
C VAL A 633 23.87 9.67 -4.55
N LEU A 634 22.67 9.23 -4.14
CA LEU A 634 21.39 9.73 -4.62
C LEU A 634 20.68 10.56 -3.56
N ASP A 635 20.17 11.71 -3.97
CA ASP A 635 19.45 12.65 -3.09
C ASP A 635 18.15 11.98 -2.60
N GLY A 636 17.79 12.17 -1.32
CA GLY A 636 16.57 11.62 -0.72
C GLY A 636 16.63 10.15 -0.31
N LEU A 637 17.77 9.50 -0.50
CA LEU A 637 17.98 8.10 -0.15
C LEU A 637 19.12 7.95 0.86
N ILE A 638 18.86 8.28 2.13
CA ILE A 638 19.86 8.24 3.20
C ILE A 638 19.86 6.92 3.98
N LYS A 639 18.88 6.06 3.75
CA LYS A 639 18.77 4.73 4.36
C LYS A 639 18.47 3.67 3.31
N ASP A 640 18.81 2.43 3.59
CA ASP A 640 18.55 1.26 2.76
C ASP A 640 17.18 0.61 3.10
N LEU A 641 16.92 -0.59 2.57
CA LEU A 641 15.73 -1.39 2.89
C LEU A 641 15.62 -1.75 4.38
N ASN A 642 16.75 -2.00 5.03
CA ASN A 642 16.83 -2.43 6.43
C ASN A 642 17.01 -1.27 7.41
N GLN A 643 16.78 -0.02 6.96
CA GLN A 643 16.94 1.21 7.73
C GLN A 643 18.39 1.51 8.16
N VAL A 644 19.39 0.88 7.53
CA VAL A 644 20.81 1.19 7.69
C VAL A 644 21.13 2.46 6.92
N ASN A 645 21.91 3.36 7.53
CA ASN A 645 22.30 4.62 6.89
C ASN A 645 23.24 4.36 5.70
N ARG A 646 22.98 5.04 4.58
CA ARG A 646 23.88 5.11 3.43
C ARG A 646 24.94 6.19 3.65
N ASP A 647 26.20 5.86 3.38
CA ASP A 647 27.31 6.79 3.57
C ASP A 647 27.70 7.53 2.27
N SER A 648 28.88 8.17 2.25
CA SER A 648 29.39 8.89 1.06
C SER A 648 29.81 8.00 -0.11
N GLN A 649 29.88 6.70 0.11
CA GLN A 649 30.18 5.64 -0.85
C GLN A 649 29.15 4.52 -0.65
N PRO A 650 27.88 4.74 -1.02
CA PRO A 650 26.83 3.76 -0.78
C PRO A 650 27.05 2.50 -1.61
N ASP A 651 26.43 1.43 -1.18
CA ASP A 651 26.39 0.18 -1.93
C ASP A 651 25.38 0.26 -3.07
N VAL A 652 25.67 -0.49 -4.14
CA VAL A 652 24.68 -0.75 -5.20
C VAL A 652 23.62 -1.69 -4.63
N GLY A 653 22.35 -1.48 -4.99
CA GLY A 653 21.23 -2.32 -4.58
C GLY A 653 20.48 -1.80 -3.36
N ALA A 654 19.52 -2.61 -2.89
CA ALA A 654 18.55 -2.26 -1.86
C ALA A 654 19.09 -2.33 -0.42
N VAL A 655 20.22 -3.02 -0.20
CA VAL A 655 20.76 -3.32 1.13
C VAL A 655 22.21 -2.83 1.21
N GLU A 656 22.56 -2.15 2.28
CA GLU A 656 23.93 -1.77 2.63
C GLU A 656 24.62 -2.90 3.40
N TYR A 657 25.91 -3.07 3.13
CA TYR A 657 26.80 -3.92 3.88
C TYR A 657 27.05 -3.32 5.27
N VAL A 658 26.94 -4.14 6.33
CA VAL A 658 27.17 -3.75 7.74
C VAL A 658 28.35 -4.46 8.38
#